data_AF-A0AA37S7H1-F1
#
_entry.id   AF-A0AA37S7H1-F1
#
_cell.length_a   1.000
_cell.length_b   1.000
_cell.length_c   1.000
_cell.angle_alpha   90.00
_cell.angle_beta   90.00
_cell.angle_gamma   90.00
#
_symmetry.space_group_name_H-M   'P 1'
#
loop_
_entity.id
_entity.type
_entity.pdbx_description
1 polymer ?
#
loop_
_entity_poly.entity_id
_entity_poly.type
_entity_poly.pdbx_seq_one_letter_code
_entity_poly.pdbx_strand_id
1 'polypeptide(L)'
;MFQPVKLTLLAAAVASLTACGSSSDSKSSHSESTVYGDLHGLQASVSVDASENRIMVAGQTTAIIQAMDPSTVLPAGGVDPALYILPNQSPATAADSQWRPDALPDVNAAGAPLEAQGFYALHGDTRNSDEVLSAAAPETQLSWIAEKHFFSYEGGVFDRNSNVYVVPVDPVEDVYLSSIDGETGERRWSLPGKRIGQGGAPLILPANDGSDEDIIYIGSYEYMTAVTSSGKVLWDVKTGLKAPADATQISTHNYGINYHPQTNSMIAVYADGHISVHDRDTGLVKISPYSLPGAATLNTQFETDYSKLEPFVHNGLSKLMEDTQTFFDVLTMVLGGGYEVSNYFGIDPSSGRILIGATAPDEADGEEDGFSALGALYALDFNEDGNLEIQWRRDFEGGTAATPTLSYDGSVVYTADSVDKMLAIDAETGDLIWEYQTGSGQVVGSIAISREDNEIFLSTAIDIIKVKDMGNCAGNGTDCDTPVWTAKLDDAFNTSVLSEATTQAHMYQNVLKPAIEGFYQSVGTQGFEFMPMAGNMVLAGITGNGVVAQAGYGYLSPQGKVMPFQISQVILDRETGDIRYSAPGIEESVSVMATAPNGDLYMSNSPLRRILNVAMIRAVGFKTNNTSLQYFGNEALGGISQFTQKPGSKIRVAQEAGQAAIHRIDNLIAKAGTASEAARSAEVDRLYGLIGQMIESVNAAASLSEITESDAATMLTALEDAKALGLADLPTMKAKLEEWQALL
;
A
#
# COMPACT_ATOMS: atom_id res chain seq x y z
N MET A 1 -0.19 -17.04 81.10
CA MET A 1 -1.52 -17.60 80.85
C MET A 1 -2.34 -16.56 80.10
N PHE A 2 -2.75 -16.91 78.87
CA PHE A 2 -3.97 -16.53 78.11
C PHE A 2 -4.47 -15.09 78.14
N GLN A 3 -4.90 -14.44 77.05
CA GLN A 3 -4.85 -14.56 75.58
C GLN A 3 -5.52 -13.23 75.09
N PRO A 4 -5.32 -12.77 73.84
CA PRO A 4 -5.60 -11.39 73.42
C PRO A 4 -6.91 -11.23 72.62
N VAL A 5 -7.45 -10.00 72.54
CA VAL A 5 -8.37 -9.57 71.47
C VAL A 5 -8.01 -8.15 71.03
N LYS A 6 -7.86 -7.99 69.72
CA LYS A 6 -7.67 -6.73 68.96
C LYS A 6 -8.91 -5.83 69.05
N LEU A 7 -8.72 -4.51 69.01
CA LEU A 7 -9.45 -3.65 68.06
C LEU A 7 -8.80 -2.28 67.88
N THR A 8 -8.81 -1.85 66.62
CA THR A 8 -8.38 -0.60 66.00
C THR A 8 -9.24 0.60 66.47
N LEU A 9 -8.63 1.77 66.66
CA LEU A 9 -9.25 3.04 67.08
C LEU A 9 -8.92 4.12 66.03
N LEU A 10 -9.95 4.73 65.41
CA LEU A 10 -10.51 6.09 65.69
C LEU A 10 -9.79 7.20 64.87
N ALA A 11 -10.40 8.29 64.41
CA ALA A 11 -11.69 8.89 64.73
C ALA A 11 -12.16 9.84 63.61
N ALA A 12 -13.47 10.02 63.50
CA ALA A 12 -14.12 11.19 62.89
C ALA A 12 -14.52 12.17 63.99
N ALA A 13 -14.51 13.48 63.72
CA ALA A 13 -15.45 14.45 64.30
C ALA A 13 -15.45 15.79 63.55
N VAL A 14 -16.66 16.33 63.45
CA VAL A 14 -17.14 17.50 62.69
C VAL A 14 -17.28 18.74 63.60
N ALA A 15 -17.28 19.93 62.98
CA ALA A 15 -18.03 21.18 63.27
C ALA A 15 -17.11 22.41 63.36
N SER A 16 -17.35 23.54 62.67
CA SER A 16 -18.53 24.41 62.81
C SER A 16 -18.54 25.58 61.77
N LEU A 17 -19.73 26.14 61.53
CA LEU A 17 -20.10 27.20 60.56
C LEU A 17 -19.69 28.63 60.96
N THR A 18 -19.40 29.53 59.99
CA THR A 18 -20.16 30.78 59.68
C THR A 18 -19.51 31.66 58.56
N ALA A 19 -20.32 31.96 57.55
CA ALA A 19 -20.43 33.14 56.64
C ALA A 19 -19.21 34.03 56.25
N CYS A 20 -18.91 34.13 54.94
CA CYS A 20 -19.24 35.30 54.06
C CYS A 20 -18.50 35.27 52.70
N GLY A 21 -19.26 35.25 51.59
CA GLY A 21 -19.06 36.05 50.36
C GLY A 21 -17.80 35.88 49.49
N SER A 22 -17.93 35.18 48.36
CA SER A 22 -18.03 35.76 47.00
C SER A 22 -17.62 34.72 45.93
N SER A 23 -18.41 34.71 44.87
CA SER A 23 -18.39 33.78 43.74
C SER A 23 -17.30 34.10 42.71
N SER A 24 -16.60 33.07 42.25
CA SER A 24 -16.27 32.88 40.83
C SER A 24 -15.87 31.43 40.60
N ASP A 25 -16.70 30.70 39.84
CA ASP A 25 -16.46 29.34 39.40
C ASP A 25 -15.17 29.24 38.58
N SER A 26 -14.29 28.32 38.95
CA SER A 26 -13.28 27.77 38.03
C SER A 26 -13.54 26.28 37.89
N LYS A 27 -13.91 25.87 36.67
CA LYS A 27 -13.95 24.46 36.28
C LYS A 27 -12.52 23.93 36.32
N SER A 28 -12.26 22.94 37.16
CA SER A 28 -11.00 22.21 37.17
C SER A 28 -10.98 21.24 35.98
N SER A 29 -10.13 21.51 34.99
CA SER A 29 -9.70 20.50 34.02
C SER A 29 -8.78 19.49 34.72
N HIS A 30 -9.19 18.22 34.77
CA HIS A 30 -8.27 17.14 35.08
C HIS A 30 -7.37 16.91 33.86
N SER A 31 -6.10 17.33 33.93
CA SER A 31 -5.08 16.87 32.99
C SER A 31 -4.64 15.47 33.45
N GLU A 32 -5.03 14.42 32.73
CA GLU A 32 -4.26 13.17 32.77
C GLU A 32 -2.82 13.51 32.31
N SER A 33 -1.82 13.02 33.02
CA SER A 33 -0.42 13.21 32.62
C SER A 33 -0.14 12.42 31.35
N THR A 34 0.13 13.10 30.24
CA THR A 34 0.65 12.50 29.00
C THR A 34 1.93 11.73 29.31
N VAL A 35 1.99 10.45 28.92
CA VAL A 35 3.18 9.62 29.08
C VAL A 35 4.09 9.92 27.90
N TYR A 36 5.21 10.60 28.14
CA TYR A 36 6.27 10.78 27.16
C TYR A 36 7.36 9.74 27.40
N GLY A 37 7.82 9.06 26.35
CA GLY A 37 8.71 7.91 26.44
C GLY A 37 7.98 6.58 26.24
N ASP A 38 8.46 5.51 26.89
CA ASP A 38 7.99 4.12 26.77
C ASP A 38 6.46 3.97 26.56
N LEU A 39 6.08 3.07 25.65
CA LEU A 39 4.72 2.71 25.25
C LEU A 39 3.92 2.14 26.44
N HIS A 40 3.38 3.00 27.29
CA HIS A 40 2.75 2.63 28.56
C HIS A 40 3.58 1.67 29.44
N GLY A 41 4.91 1.89 29.46
CA GLY A 41 5.86 1.06 30.20
C GLY A 41 6.41 -0.14 29.42
N LEU A 42 6.07 -0.26 28.13
CA LEU A 42 6.71 -1.17 27.19
C LEU A 42 7.75 -0.42 26.33
N GLN A 43 8.80 -1.12 25.90
CA GLN A 43 9.86 -0.56 25.07
C GLN A 43 10.01 -1.35 23.78
N ALA A 44 10.60 -0.72 22.76
CA ALA A 44 11.03 -1.43 21.58
C ALA A 44 11.94 -2.60 21.96
N SER A 45 11.66 -3.77 21.40
CA SER A 45 12.41 -4.99 21.66
C SER A 45 13.07 -5.48 20.39
N VAL A 46 14.31 -5.95 20.52
CA VAL A 46 15.00 -6.68 19.46
C VAL A 46 14.68 -8.17 19.65
N SER A 47 14.15 -8.82 18.62
CA SER A 47 13.88 -10.27 18.67
C SER A 47 15.20 -11.05 18.81
N VAL A 48 15.19 -12.11 19.61
CA VAL A 48 16.36 -12.97 19.84
C VAL A 48 16.54 -14.00 18.71
N ASP A 49 15.53 -14.19 17.85
CA ASP A 49 15.52 -15.21 16.79
C ASP A 49 14.97 -14.68 15.44
N ALA A 50 15.49 -13.54 14.98
CA ALA A 50 15.07 -12.85 13.74
C ALA A 50 15.20 -13.70 12.45
N SER A 51 15.87 -14.86 12.51
CA SER A 51 16.06 -15.76 11.37
C SER A 51 14.89 -16.73 11.12
N GLU A 52 14.14 -17.10 12.17
CA GLU A 52 13.05 -18.09 12.03
C GLU A 52 11.81 -17.54 11.29
N ASN A 53 11.65 -16.21 11.32
CA ASN A 53 10.50 -15.50 10.76
C ASN A 53 10.69 -15.08 9.30
N ARG A 54 11.79 -15.47 8.65
CA ARG A 54 12.04 -15.16 7.24
C ARG A 54 12.33 -16.38 6.38
N ILE A 55 12.12 -16.23 5.08
CA ILE A 55 12.46 -17.20 4.04
C ILE A 55 13.40 -16.51 3.06
N MET A 56 14.62 -17.02 2.91
CA MET A 56 15.49 -16.60 1.82
C MET A 56 15.09 -17.35 0.54
N VAL A 57 14.80 -16.59 -0.51
CA VAL A 57 14.35 -17.14 -1.80
C VAL A 57 15.46 -17.09 -2.83
N ALA A 58 16.20 -15.98 -2.90
CA ALA A 58 17.32 -15.78 -3.83
C ALA A 58 16.99 -16.19 -5.28
N GLY A 59 15.79 -15.81 -5.76
CA GLY A 59 15.30 -16.11 -7.10
C GLY A 59 14.82 -17.56 -7.32
N GLN A 60 14.88 -18.44 -6.31
CA GLN A 60 14.43 -19.84 -6.41
C GLN A 60 12.93 -20.02 -6.15
N THR A 61 12.09 -19.10 -6.61
CA THR A 61 10.66 -19.03 -6.27
C THR A 61 9.91 -20.35 -6.46
N THR A 62 10.07 -21.02 -7.61
CA THR A 62 9.40 -22.31 -7.86
C THR A 62 9.83 -23.40 -6.88
N ALA A 63 11.11 -23.46 -6.53
CA ALA A 63 11.62 -24.44 -5.58
C ALA A 63 11.10 -24.16 -4.16
N ILE A 64 10.96 -22.89 -3.78
CA ILE A 64 10.35 -22.48 -2.51
C ILE A 64 8.86 -22.85 -2.47
N ILE A 65 8.11 -22.57 -3.55
CA ILE A 65 6.70 -22.98 -3.67
C ILE A 65 6.56 -24.49 -3.51
N GLN A 66 7.40 -25.28 -4.18
CA GLN A 66 7.42 -26.74 -4.05
C GLN A 66 7.75 -27.19 -2.63
N ALA A 67 8.75 -26.58 -1.99
CA ALA A 67 9.15 -26.91 -0.62
C ALA A 67 8.07 -26.58 0.41
N MET A 68 7.21 -25.60 0.13
CA MET A 68 6.07 -25.23 0.97
C MET A 68 4.81 -26.06 0.70
N ASP A 69 4.80 -26.86 -0.37
CA ASP A 69 3.63 -27.65 -0.75
C ASP A 69 3.48 -28.90 0.15
N PRO A 70 2.30 -29.16 0.75
CA PRO A 70 2.05 -30.31 1.62
C PRO A 70 2.28 -31.67 0.94
N SER A 71 2.28 -31.74 -0.40
CA SER A 71 2.61 -32.95 -1.17
C SER A 71 4.00 -33.52 -0.83
N THR A 72 4.95 -32.66 -0.45
CA THR A 72 6.34 -33.05 -0.20
C THR A 72 6.52 -33.96 1.01
N VAL A 73 5.58 -33.92 1.97
CA VAL A 73 5.60 -34.72 3.20
C VAL A 73 4.63 -35.91 3.15
N LEU A 74 3.82 -36.03 2.08
CA LEU A 74 2.83 -37.08 1.92
C LEU A 74 3.14 -37.95 0.69
N PRO A 75 3.53 -39.23 0.84
CA PRO A 75 3.94 -40.11 -0.27
C PRO A 75 2.94 -40.28 -1.42
N ALA A 76 1.67 -39.88 -1.24
CA ALA A 76 0.58 -39.98 -2.22
C ALA A 76 -0.38 -38.77 -2.17
N GLY A 77 0.03 -37.64 -1.60
CA GLY A 77 -0.80 -36.44 -1.41
C GLY A 77 -0.41 -35.27 -2.32
N GLY A 78 -1.35 -34.38 -2.59
CA GLY A 78 -1.16 -33.12 -3.31
C GLY A 78 -0.90 -33.25 -4.82
N VAL A 79 -0.60 -32.10 -5.45
CA VAL A 79 -0.28 -31.96 -6.87
C VAL A 79 0.99 -31.13 -6.98
N ASP A 80 2.04 -31.67 -7.61
CA ASP A 80 3.31 -30.95 -7.79
C ASP A 80 3.06 -29.61 -8.52
N PRO A 81 3.44 -28.47 -7.92
CA PRO A 81 3.33 -27.14 -8.54
C PRO A 81 3.89 -27.05 -9.95
N ALA A 82 4.96 -27.78 -10.29
CA ALA A 82 5.54 -27.78 -11.63
C ALA A 82 4.57 -28.30 -12.71
N LEU A 83 3.48 -28.96 -12.33
CA LEU A 83 2.47 -29.47 -13.25
C LEU A 83 1.44 -28.40 -13.65
N TYR A 84 1.27 -27.32 -12.89
CA TYR A 84 0.28 -26.27 -13.18
C TYR A 84 0.84 -24.85 -13.21
N ILE A 85 2.08 -24.62 -12.74
CA ILE A 85 2.80 -23.38 -12.94
C ILE A 85 3.29 -23.31 -14.39
N LEU A 86 2.98 -22.19 -15.04
CA LEU A 86 3.46 -21.87 -16.38
C LEU A 86 4.88 -21.32 -16.31
N PRO A 87 5.73 -21.56 -17.32
CA PRO A 87 7.00 -20.85 -17.42
C PRO A 87 6.76 -19.33 -17.46
N ASN A 88 7.50 -18.55 -16.68
CA ASN A 88 7.46 -17.10 -16.81
C ASN A 88 8.11 -16.64 -18.12
N GLN A 89 7.58 -15.55 -18.68
CA GLN A 89 8.25 -14.81 -19.76
C GLN A 89 9.03 -13.65 -19.16
N SER A 90 10.32 -13.88 -18.94
CA SER A 90 11.24 -12.88 -18.42
C SER A 90 12.43 -12.79 -19.37
N PRO A 91 12.67 -11.64 -20.02
CA PRO A 91 13.87 -11.49 -20.82
C PRO A 91 15.12 -11.51 -19.93
N ALA A 92 16.28 -11.83 -20.50
CA ALA A 92 17.54 -11.80 -19.77
C ALA A 92 17.90 -10.38 -19.30
N THR A 93 17.54 -9.40 -20.13
CA THR A 93 17.69 -7.96 -19.92
C THR A 93 16.37 -7.31 -20.29
N ALA A 94 15.84 -6.48 -19.40
CA ALA A 94 14.67 -5.66 -19.68
C ALA A 94 14.97 -4.74 -20.86
N ALA A 95 13.98 -4.56 -21.74
CA ALA A 95 14.08 -3.56 -22.81
C ALA A 95 14.21 -2.16 -22.21
N ASP A 96 14.88 -1.23 -22.88
CA ASP A 96 15.00 0.16 -22.42
C ASP A 96 13.62 0.83 -22.31
N SER A 97 13.47 1.74 -21.34
CA SER A 97 12.25 2.54 -21.20
C SER A 97 12.07 3.42 -22.45
N GLN A 98 10.88 3.35 -23.07
CA GLN A 98 10.52 4.19 -24.21
C GLN A 98 9.94 5.53 -23.78
N TRP A 99 9.43 5.61 -22.55
CA TRP A 99 8.86 6.83 -21.99
C TRP A 99 9.91 7.95 -21.82
N ARG A 100 9.47 9.20 -22.00
CA ARG A 100 10.30 10.39 -21.88
C ARG A 100 9.58 11.44 -21.02
N PRO A 101 10.26 12.06 -20.05
CA PRO A 101 9.68 13.13 -19.24
C PRO A 101 9.60 14.40 -20.07
N ASP A 102 8.46 14.62 -20.72
CA ASP A 102 8.26 15.76 -21.61
C ASP A 102 7.63 16.96 -20.87
N ALA A 103 6.90 16.80 -19.76
CA ALA A 103 6.35 17.90 -18.96
C ALA A 103 7.36 18.52 -17.97
N LEU A 104 7.22 19.84 -17.72
CA LEU A 104 7.78 20.50 -16.53
C LEU A 104 6.58 20.89 -15.66
N PRO A 105 6.35 20.21 -14.52
CA PRO A 105 5.22 20.47 -13.64
C PRO A 105 5.21 21.92 -13.17
N ASP A 106 4.03 22.53 -13.13
CA ASP A 106 3.89 23.86 -12.56
C ASP A 106 3.91 23.74 -11.03
N VAL A 107 4.87 24.40 -10.39
CA VAL A 107 5.07 24.30 -8.93
C VAL A 107 4.33 25.47 -8.31
N ASN A 108 3.19 25.20 -7.66
CA ASN A 108 2.58 26.19 -6.79
C ASN A 108 3.58 26.53 -5.68
N ALA A 109 3.92 27.82 -5.56
CA ALA A 109 5.04 28.35 -4.77
C ALA A 109 4.92 28.20 -3.23
N ALA A 110 3.94 27.44 -2.74
CA ALA A 110 3.69 27.22 -1.32
C ALA A 110 4.33 25.91 -0.86
N GLY A 111 5.66 25.92 -0.73
CA GLY A 111 6.47 24.82 -0.21
C GLY A 111 6.56 23.66 -1.19
N ALA A 112 7.73 23.43 -1.79
CA ALA A 112 7.92 22.24 -2.61
C ALA A 112 7.59 21.00 -1.75
N PRO A 113 6.55 20.22 -2.07
CA PRO A 113 6.39 18.94 -1.41
C PRO A 113 7.64 18.14 -1.75
N LEU A 114 8.37 17.71 -0.72
CA LEU A 114 9.48 16.78 -0.88
C LEU A 114 8.93 15.57 -1.63
N GLU A 115 9.44 15.33 -2.83
CA GLU A 115 8.98 14.20 -3.61
C GLU A 115 9.36 12.91 -2.92
N ALA A 116 8.42 11.97 -2.93
CA ALA A 116 8.66 10.63 -2.45
C ALA A 116 9.75 9.97 -3.30
N GLN A 117 10.95 9.81 -2.74
CA GLN A 117 11.96 8.92 -3.34
C GLN A 117 11.56 7.45 -3.19
N GLY A 118 10.76 7.15 -2.17
CA GLY A 118 10.05 5.88 -1.99
C GLY A 118 8.77 6.14 -1.20
N PHE A 119 8.01 5.08 -0.92
CA PHE A 119 6.75 5.20 -0.19
C PHE A 119 7.00 5.56 1.29
N TYR A 120 6.75 6.82 1.65
CA TYR A 120 6.83 7.32 3.04
C TYR A 120 5.47 7.32 3.76
N ALA A 121 4.40 7.28 2.98
CA ALA A 121 3.02 7.06 3.40
C ALA A 121 2.45 5.90 2.58
N LEU A 122 1.23 5.44 2.93
CA LEU A 122 0.46 4.66 1.96
C LEU A 122 0.29 5.49 0.68
N HIS A 123 0.36 4.83 -0.47
CA HIS A 123 0.24 5.49 -1.77
C HIS A 123 1.32 6.56 -2.06
N GLY A 124 2.48 6.44 -1.43
CA GLY A 124 3.69 7.20 -1.75
C GLY A 124 3.79 8.51 -0.98
N ASP A 125 2.74 9.33 -1.03
CA ASP A 125 2.69 10.68 -0.50
C ASP A 125 1.30 11.02 0.09
N THR A 126 1.16 12.23 0.64
CA THR A 126 -0.10 12.66 1.29
C THR A 126 -1.26 12.84 0.31
N ARG A 127 -1.00 12.93 -1.01
CA ARG A 127 -2.01 13.05 -2.07
C ARG A 127 -2.50 11.70 -2.58
N ASN A 128 -1.84 10.60 -2.21
CA ASN A 128 -2.07 9.25 -2.68
C ASN A 128 -1.75 9.03 -4.17
N SER A 129 -0.64 9.60 -4.64
CA SER A 129 -0.29 9.59 -6.07
C SER A 129 0.16 8.23 -6.62
N ASP A 130 0.63 7.31 -5.75
CA ASP A 130 1.40 6.10 -6.12
C ASP A 130 2.61 6.39 -7.04
N GLU A 131 3.12 7.62 -7.03
CA GLU A 131 4.28 8.03 -7.83
C GLU A 131 5.52 8.21 -6.96
N VAL A 132 6.64 7.62 -7.40
CA VAL A 132 7.96 7.88 -6.83
C VAL A 132 8.93 8.38 -7.89
N LEU A 133 9.87 9.21 -7.46
CA LEU A 133 10.91 9.75 -8.33
C LEU A 133 11.96 8.69 -8.73
N SER A 134 12.23 7.73 -7.84
CA SER A 134 13.25 6.71 -8.04
C SER A 134 12.93 5.81 -9.23
N ALA A 135 13.98 5.35 -9.93
CA ALA A 135 13.84 4.32 -10.94
C ALA A 135 13.63 2.96 -10.25
N ALA A 136 12.65 2.18 -10.70
CA ALA A 136 12.51 0.80 -10.27
C ALA A 136 13.66 -0.06 -10.84
N ALA A 137 14.07 -1.07 -10.07
CA ALA A 137 14.97 -2.10 -10.53
C ALA A 137 14.41 -2.80 -11.80
N PRO A 138 15.12 -2.74 -12.96
CA PRO A 138 14.58 -3.27 -14.21
C PRO A 138 14.57 -4.81 -14.27
N GLU A 139 15.58 -5.49 -13.74
CA GLU A 139 15.62 -6.96 -13.64
C GLU A 139 15.63 -7.43 -12.18
N THR A 140 14.44 -7.75 -11.66
CA THR A 140 14.27 -8.18 -10.28
C THR A 140 14.19 -9.70 -10.11
N GLN A 141 14.38 -10.13 -8.86
CA GLN A 141 14.04 -11.47 -8.37
C GLN A 141 13.51 -11.37 -6.94
N LEU A 142 12.64 -12.30 -6.55
CA LEU A 142 12.24 -12.44 -5.15
C LEU A 142 13.47 -12.81 -4.29
N SER A 143 13.80 -11.94 -3.35
CA SER A 143 15.00 -12.04 -2.50
C SER A 143 14.70 -12.78 -1.22
N TRP A 144 13.76 -12.26 -0.44
CA TRP A 144 13.34 -12.79 0.84
C TRP A 144 11.87 -12.49 1.11
N ILE A 145 11.30 -13.24 2.05
CA ILE A 145 10.00 -12.97 2.68
C ILE A 145 10.24 -12.87 4.19
N ALA A 146 9.87 -11.76 4.81
CA ALA A 146 10.03 -11.51 6.24
C ALA A 146 8.67 -11.46 6.93
N GLU A 147 8.63 -11.77 8.24
CA GLU A 147 7.42 -11.75 9.06
C GLU A 147 6.26 -12.56 8.48
N LYS A 148 6.56 -13.77 7.98
CA LYS A 148 5.61 -14.64 7.24
C LYS A 148 4.27 -14.95 7.95
N HIS A 149 4.15 -14.61 9.23
CA HIS A 149 2.96 -14.77 10.08
C HIS A 149 2.16 -13.48 10.26
N PHE A 150 2.59 -12.35 9.70
CA PHE A 150 1.85 -11.10 9.76
C PHE A 150 0.85 -11.01 8.62
N PHE A 151 -0.33 -10.47 8.90
CA PHE A 151 -1.28 -10.06 7.88
C PHE A 151 -1.33 -8.53 7.86
N SER A 152 -1.36 -7.89 6.69
CA SER A 152 -1.35 -6.41 6.59
C SER A 152 -2.23 -5.94 5.41
N TYR A 153 -3.12 -4.97 5.66
CA TYR A 153 -3.96 -4.39 4.61
C TYR A 153 -3.26 -3.20 3.93
N GLU A 154 -2.58 -2.34 4.69
CA GLU A 154 -2.03 -1.07 4.21
C GLU A 154 -0.51 -1.08 3.94
N GLY A 155 0.13 -2.25 3.89
CA GLY A 155 1.45 -2.34 3.28
C GLY A 155 2.59 -1.90 4.19
N GLY A 156 3.82 -2.01 3.70
CA GLY A 156 5.00 -1.47 4.38
C GLY A 156 5.41 -0.12 3.77
N VAL A 157 5.83 0.82 4.62
CA VAL A 157 6.45 2.11 4.21
C VAL A 157 7.93 2.15 4.61
N PHE A 158 8.70 3.07 4.03
CA PHE A 158 10.16 3.05 4.11
C PHE A 158 10.77 4.28 4.76
N ASP A 159 11.82 4.09 5.57
CA ASP A 159 12.70 5.21 5.93
C ASP A 159 13.64 5.57 4.76
N ARG A 160 14.42 6.65 4.92
CA ARG A 160 15.42 7.07 3.92
C ARG A 160 16.48 6.01 3.61
N ASN A 161 16.66 5.02 4.48
CA ASN A 161 17.63 3.94 4.32
C ASN A 161 16.96 2.67 3.76
N SER A 162 15.74 2.77 3.25
CA SER A 162 14.95 1.65 2.72
C SER A 162 14.60 0.57 3.75
N ASN A 163 14.61 0.86 5.05
CA ASN A 163 14.08 -0.05 6.06
C ASN A 163 12.56 -0.01 6.07
N VAL A 164 11.93 -1.17 6.27
CA VAL A 164 10.49 -1.34 6.14
C VAL A 164 9.81 -1.26 7.50
N TYR A 165 8.67 -0.57 7.55
CA TYR A 165 7.83 -0.44 8.73
C TYR A 165 6.43 -0.94 8.43
N VAL A 166 5.93 -1.86 9.26
CA VAL A 166 4.62 -2.49 9.05
C VAL A 166 3.85 -2.66 10.36
N VAL A 167 2.56 -2.35 10.30
CA VAL A 167 1.60 -2.60 11.38
C VAL A 167 0.77 -3.81 10.97
N PRO A 168 0.93 -4.98 11.63
CA PRO A 168 0.12 -6.15 11.30
C PRO A 168 -1.31 -5.99 11.82
N VAL A 169 -2.26 -6.55 11.07
CA VAL A 169 -3.67 -6.68 11.45
C VAL A 169 -3.83 -7.94 12.29
N ASP A 170 -4.44 -7.80 13.45
CA ASP A 170 -4.78 -8.91 14.36
C ASP A 170 -3.66 -9.96 14.56
N PRO A 171 -2.40 -9.56 14.81
CA PRO A 171 -1.29 -10.51 14.87
C PRO A 171 -1.46 -11.50 16.02
N VAL A 172 -1.03 -12.74 15.79
CA VAL A 172 -0.93 -13.76 16.86
C VAL A 172 0.18 -13.39 17.86
N GLU A 173 1.23 -12.72 17.38
CA GLU A 173 2.30 -12.17 18.21
C GLU A 173 1.84 -10.84 18.85
N ASP A 174 2.26 -10.56 20.08
CA ASP A 174 2.02 -9.27 20.74
C ASP A 174 2.89 -8.16 20.12
N VAL A 175 2.52 -7.70 18.92
CA VAL A 175 3.23 -6.69 18.12
C VAL A 175 2.26 -5.62 17.66
N TYR A 176 2.67 -4.36 17.84
CA TYR A 176 1.99 -3.20 17.29
C TYR A 176 2.68 -2.67 16.03
N LEU A 177 4.02 -2.60 16.02
CA LEU A 177 4.81 -2.19 14.85
C LEU A 177 6.04 -3.09 14.73
N SER A 178 6.43 -3.43 13.50
CA SER A 178 7.70 -4.08 13.20
C SER A 178 8.55 -3.22 12.29
N SER A 179 9.84 -3.11 12.61
CA SER A 179 10.88 -2.54 11.75
C SER A 179 11.74 -3.68 11.20
N ILE A 180 11.86 -3.73 9.87
CA ILE A 180 12.55 -4.76 9.12
C ILE A 180 13.68 -4.10 8.34
N ASP A 181 14.85 -4.71 8.37
CA ASP A 181 16.00 -4.30 7.57
C ASP A 181 15.72 -4.57 6.09
N GLY A 182 15.79 -3.53 5.27
CA GLY A 182 15.48 -3.63 3.85
C GLY A 182 16.44 -4.51 3.06
N GLU A 183 17.70 -4.59 3.44
CA GLU A 183 18.69 -5.40 2.70
C GLU A 183 18.51 -6.89 3.01
N THR A 184 18.36 -7.22 4.30
CA THR A 184 18.49 -8.59 4.81
C THR A 184 17.16 -9.27 5.13
N GLY A 185 16.08 -8.50 5.29
CA GLY A 185 14.79 -8.99 5.75
C GLY A 185 14.78 -9.39 7.23
N GLU A 186 15.79 -9.02 8.02
CA GLU A 186 15.81 -9.27 9.46
C GLU A 186 14.96 -8.23 10.21
N ARG A 187 14.22 -8.66 11.25
CA ARG A 187 13.60 -7.71 12.16
C ARG A 187 14.68 -6.93 12.92
N ARG A 188 14.70 -5.60 12.76
CA ARG A 188 15.59 -4.68 13.50
C ARG A 188 15.12 -4.51 14.94
N TRP A 189 13.82 -4.23 15.10
CA TRP A 189 13.13 -4.09 16.38
C TRP A 189 11.60 -4.14 16.15
N SER A 190 10.83 -4.38 17.21
CA SER A 190 9.37 -4.26 17.19
C SER A 190 8.86 -3.50 18.42
N LEU A 191 7.75 -2.79 18.26
CA LEU A 191 6.96 -2.28 19.38
C LEU A 191 5.95 -3.35 19.81
N PRO A 192 5.95 -3.78 21.08
CA PRO A 192 4.95 -4.72 21.61
C PRO A 192 3.64 -4.00 21.94
N GLY A 193 2.65 -4.73 22.45
CA GLY A 193 1.39 -4.15 22.93
C GLY A 193 0.35 -3.99 21.83
N LYS A 194 -0.06 -5.12 21.24
CA LYS A 194 -1.16 -5.25 20.28
C LYS A 194 -2.38 -4.44 20.75
N ARG A 195 -2.95 -3.68 19.83
CA ARG A 195 -4.04 -2.72 20.06
C ARG A 195 -5.26 -3.07 19.23
N ILE A 196 -6.41 -2.59 19.70
CA ILE A 196 -7.67 -2.67 18.97
C ILE A 196 -7.68 -1.60 17.86
N GLY A 197 -8.12 -2.00 16.67
CA GLY A 197 -8.15 -1.14 15.48
C GLY A 197 -6.77 -0.81 14.91
N GLN A 198 -5.76 -1.67 15.11
CA GLN A 198 -4.45 -1.51 14.46
C GLN A 198 -4.46 -2.16 13.07
N GLY A 199 -3.53 -1.75 12.22
CA GLY A 199 -3.26 -2.36 10.92
C GLY A 199 -2.88 -1.31 9.87
N GLY A 200 -3.36 -0.08 10.07
CA GLY A 200 -3.14 1.05 9.18
C GLY A 200 -1.69 1.38 8.87
N ALA A 201 -1.48 2.00 7.71
CA ALA A 201 -0.17 2.38 7.24
C ALA A 201 0.52 3.37 8.19
N PRO A 202 1.80 3.12 8.53
CA PRO A 202 2.62 4.15 9.14
C PRO A 202 2.81 5.35 8.21
N LEU A 203 3.07 6.52 8.80
CA LEU A 203 3.60 7.69 8.10
C LEU A 203 5.02 7.97 8.56
N ILE A 204 5.92 8.22 7.62
CA ILE A 204 7.31 8.54 7.88
C ILE A 204 7.60 9.98 7.50
N LEU A 205 8.13 10.75 8.44
CA LEU A 205 8.58 12.13 8.21
C LEU A 205 9.98 12.33 8.78
N PRO A 206 10.82 13.19 8.18
CA PRO A 206 12.11 13.54 8.75
C PRO A 206 11.95 14.22 10.11
N ALA A 207 12.90 14.01 11.03
CA ALA A 207 12.89 14.68 12.32
C ALA A 207 13.00 16.21 12.18
N ASN A 208 12.25 16.94 13.02
CA ASN A 208 12.22 18.41 13.01
C ASN A 208 13.49 19.07 13.56
N ASP A 209 14.36 18.31 14.21
CA ASP A 209 15.60 18.80 14.82
C ASP A 209 16.81 18.77 13.88
N GLY A 210 16.61 18.38 12.61
CA GLY A 210 17.65 18.27 11.60
C GLY A 210 18.60 17.09 11.82
N SER A 211 18.24 16.14 12.68
CA SER A 211 18.95 14.87 12.80
C SER A 211 18.74 13.99 11.56
N ASP A 212 19.63 13.02 11.38
CA ASP A 212 19.51 12.01 10.33
C ASP A 212 18.54 10.86 10.70
N GLU A 213 17.64 11.09 11.66
CA GLU A 213 16.57 10.15 12.00
C GLU A 213 15.26 10.51 11.30
N ASP A 214 14.51 9.48 10.96
CA ASP A 214 13.11 9.59 10.54
C ASP A 214 12.20 9.24 11.72
N ILE A 215 11.02 9.86 11.76
CA ILE A 215 9.97 9.62 12.75
C ILE A 215 8.84 8.87 12.07
N ILE A 216 8.45 7.76 12.68
CA ILE A 216 7.38 6.88 12.25
C ILE A 216 6.17 7.14 13.14
N TYR A 217 5.05 7.49 12.53
CA TYR A 217 3.77 7.72 13.18
C TYR A 217 2.83 6.57 12.86
N ILE A 218 2.23 5.97 13.89
CA ILE A 218 1.29 4.84 13.77
C ILE A 218 0.05 5.06 14.63
N GLY A 219 -1.07 4.51 14.18
CA GLY A 219 -2.37 4.66 14.81
C GLY A 219 -3.02 3.32 15.16
N SER A 220 -3.78 3.34 16.24
CA SER A 220 -4.81 2.36 16.57
C SER A 220 -6.07 3.13 16.96
N TYR A 221 -7.17 2.44 17.23
CA TYR A 221 -8.42 3.12 17.55
C TYR A 221 -8.30 4.04 18.78
N GLU A 222 -7.71 3.53 19.87
CA GLU A 222 -7.61 4.28 21.13
C GLU A 222 -6.33 5.09 21.29
N TYR A 223 -5.32 4.90 20.44
CA TYR A 223 -4.00 5.50 20.63
C TYR A 223 -3.31 5.91 19.33
N MET A 224 -2.45 6.92 19.42
CA MET A 224 -1.51 7.33 18.38
C MET A 224 -0.10 7.33 18.97
N THR A 225 0.90 6.93 18.18
CA THR A 225 2.27 6.76 18.67
C THR A 225 3.26 7.34 17.66
N ALA A 226 4.29 8.02 18.15
CA ALA A 226 5.46 8.40 17.36
C ALA A 226 6.72 7.71 17.90
N VAL A 227 7.52 7.16 16.99
CA VAL A 227 8.75 6.43 17.29
C VAL A 227 9.83 6.83 16.28
N THR A 228 11.09 6.91 16.70
CA THR A 228 12.20 7.15 15.78
C THR A 228 12.55 5.90 14.98
N SER A 229 13.31 6.04 13.89
CA SER A 229 13.82 4.91 13.10
C SER A 229 14.74 3.98 13.90
N SER A 230 15.29 4.45 15.03
CA SER A 230 16.06 3.68 16.00
C SER A 230 15.20 2.96 17.06
N GLY A 231 13.88 3.11 17.04
CA GLY A 231 12.94 2.44 17.95
C GLY A 231 12.66 3.20 19.25
N LYS A 232 13.06 4.47 19.36
CA LYS A 232 12.79 5.29 20.54
C LYS A 232 11.39 5.89 20.45
N VAL A 233 10.50 5.53 21.38
CA VAL A 233 9.17 6.13 21.49
C VAL A 233 9.31 7.58 21.95
N LEU A 234 8.76 8.51 21.17
CA LEU A 234 8.73 9.94 21.46
C LEU A 234 7.50 10.28 22.31
N TRP A 235 6.34 9.80 21.87
CA TRP A 235 5.07 9.94 22.57
C TRP A 235 4.11 8.80 22.19
N ASP A 236 3.24 8.45 23.14
CA ASP A 236 2.17 7.46 22.97
C ASP A 236 0.93 7.96 23.74
N VAL A 237 -0.11 8.32 23.00
CA VAL A 237 -1.18 9.20 23.49
C VAL A 237 -2.54 8.67 23.08
N LYS A 238 -3.55 8.86 23.94
CA LYS A 238 -4.92 8.47 23.63
C LYS A 238 -5.51 9.35 22.54
N THR A 239 -6.26 8.76 21.61
CA THR A 239 -7.00 9.47 20.55
C THR A 239 -8.22 10.21 21.08
N GLY A 240 -8.69 9.83 22.28
CA GLY A 240 -9.96 10.28 22.84
C GLY A 240 -11.13 9.36 22.47
N LEU A 241 -10.92 8.42 21.56
CA LEU A 241 -11.85 7.34 21.28
C LEU A 241 -11.73 6.23 22.34
N LYS A 242 -12.80 5.44 22.46
CA LYS A 242 -12.85 4.26 23.30
C LYS A 242 -13.54 3.15 22.55
N ALA A 243 -12.88 2.01 22.41
CA ALA A 243 -13.44 0.89 21.67
C ALA A 243 -14.72 0.38 22.35
N PRO A 244 -15.79 0.14 21.58
CA PRO A 244 -16.96 -0.61 22.05
C PRO A 244 -16.55 -1.98 22.65
N ALA A 245 -17.36 -2.51 23.57
CA ALA A 245 -17.04 -3.76 24.25
C ALA A 245 -17.03 -4.98 23.30
N ASP A 246 -17.74 -4.88 22.18
CA ASP A 246 -17.90 -5.85 21.11
C ASP A 246 -17.12 -5.46 19.83
N ALA A 247 -16.25 -4.45 19.92
CA ALA A 247 -15.42 -4.02 18.80
C ALA A 247 -14.53 -5.15 18.29
N THR A 248 -14.54 -5.34 16.98
CA THR A 248 -13.56 -6.14 16.24
C THR A 248 -12.46 -5.22 15.70
N GLN A 249 -11.32 -5.83 15.31
CA GLN A 249 -10.24 -5.08 14.67
C GLN A 249 -10.73 -4.30 13.45
N ILE A 250 -11.58 -4.90 12.61
CA ILE A 250 -12.14 -4.24 11.41
C ILE A 250 -13.09 -3.10 11.78
N SER A 251 -14.03 -3.32 12.72
CA SER A 251 -15.05 -2.31 13.06
C SER A 251 -14.47 -1.00 13.62
N THR A 252 -13.24 -1.06 14.13
CA THR A 252 -12.50 0.07 14.68
C THR A 252 -11.20 0.33 13.91
N HIS A 253 -11.07 -0.24 12.71
CA HIS A 253 -9.81 -0.27 11.98
C HIS A 253 -9.31 1.13 11.70
N ASN A 254 -8.03 1.37 11.99
CA ASN A 254 -7.32 2.55 11.55
C ASN A 254 -6.76 2.29 10.16
N TYR A 255 -7.10 3.11 9.16
CA TYR A 255 -6.55 2.99 7.80
C TYR A 255 -5.15 3.61 7.64
N GLY A 256 -4.60 4.18 8.71
CA GLY A 256 -3.28 4.82 8.74
C GLY A 256 -3.33 6.26 9.23
N ILE A 257 -2.21 6.95 9.07
CA ILE A 257 -2.04 8.34 9.48
C ILE A 257 -1.56 9.19 8.31
N ASN A 258 -2.06 10.41 8.18
CA ASN A 258 -1.59 11.39 7.18
C ASN A 258 -1.19 12.72 7.87
N TYR A 259 -0.37 13.54 7.20
CA TYR A 259 0.16 14.79 7.74
C TYR A 259 -0.54 16.01 7.15
N HIS A 260 -0.97 16.91 8.02
CA HIS A 260 -1.59 18.18 7.68
C HIS A 260 -0.61 19.35 7.95
N PRO A 261 0.08 19.86 6.93
CA PRO A 261 1.16 20.84 7.11
C PRO A 261 0.72 22.17 7.71
N GLN A 262 -0.46 22.66 7.32
CA GLN A 262 -0.97 24.00 7.65
C GLN A 262 -1.15 24.20 9.16
N THR A 263 -1.36 23.11 9.90
CA THR A 263 -1.52 23.15 11.36
C THR A 263 -0.51 22.28 12.10
N ASN A 264 0.48 21.70 11.41
CA ASN A 264 1.45 20.74 11.94
C ASN A 264 0.76 19.59 12.71
N SER A 265 -0.16 18.89 12.04
CA SER A 265 -1.00 17.87 12.70
C SER A 265 -0.92 16.51 12.02
N MET A 266 -1.02 15.46 12.83
CA MET A 266 -1.21 14.08 12.41
C MET A 266 -2.70 13.76 12.46
N ILE A 267 -3.26 13.25 11.37
CA ILE A 267 -4.67 12.94 11.23
C ILE A 267 -4.82 11.44 10.99
N ALA A 268 -5.84 10.84 11.59
CA ALA A 268 -6.19 9.44 11.39
C ALA A 268 -7.71 9.30 11.18
N VAL A 269 -8.10 8.36 10.32
CA VAL A 269 -9.50 8.02 10.02
C VAL A 269 -9.75 6.55 10.35
N TYR A 270 -10.94 6.26 10.86
CA TYR A 270 -11.33 4.93 11.33
C TYR A 270 -12.56 4.38 10.59
N ALA A 271 -12.72 3.06 10.56
CA ALA A 271 -13.80 2.35 9.85
C ALA A 271 -15.22 2.79 10.24
N ASP A 272 -15.41 3.29 11.46
CA ASP A 272 -16.68 3.79 11.98
C ASP A 272 -16.88 5.29 11.74
N GLY A 273 -16.14 5.90 10.81
CA GLY A 273 -16.32 7.29 10.41
C GLY A 273 -15.65 8.31 11.34
N HIS A 274 -14.99 7.88 12.42
CA HIS A 274 -14.30 8.81 13.30
C HIS A 274 -13.02 9.36 12.68
N ILE A 275 -12.66 10.57 13.09
CA ILE A 275 -11.42 11.27 12.75
C ILE A 275 -10.77 11.76 14.05
N SER A 276 -9.48 11.49 14.22
CA SER A 276 -8.67 12.05 15.30
C SER A 276 -7.58 12.97 14.75
N VAL A 277 -7.29 14.05 15.48
CA VAL A 277 -6.29 15.05 15.09
C VAL A 277 -5.35 15.34 16.26
N HIS A 278 -4.07 15.16 16.02
CA HIS A 278 -3.02 15.28 17.03
C HIS A 278 -1.94 16.25 16.58
N ASP A 279 -1.35 16.96 17.52
CA ASP A 279 -0.13 17.71 17.29
C ASP A 279 1.04 16.79 16.93
N ARG A 280 1.78 17.09 15.85
CA ARG A 280 2.87 16.23 15.37
C ARG A 280 4.01 16.06 16.38
N ASP A 281 4.35 17.12 17.11
CA ASP A 281 5.53 17.11 17.97
C ASP A 281 5.24 16.53 19.35
N THR A 282 4.03 16.78 19.86
CA THR A 282 3.66 16.41 21.25
C THR A 282 2.66 15.26 21.34
N GLY A 283 1.99 14.91 20.24
CA GLY A 283 0.88 13.96 20.23
C GLY A 283 -0.40 14.49 20.89
N LEU A 284 -0.43 15.73 21.39
CA LEU A 284 -1.60 16.25 22.09
C LEU A 284 -2.80 16.32 21.14
N VAL A 285 -3.93 15.79 21.61
CA VAL A 285 -5.23 15.86 20.91
C VAL A 285 -5.60 17.33 20.68
N LYS A 286 -5.85 17.71 19.42
CA LYS A 286 -6.23 19.07 19.04
C LYS A 286 -7.74 19.30 19.07
N ILE A 287 -8.52 18.26 18.79
CA ILE A 287 -9.99 18.29 18.79
C ILE A 287 -10.55 17.03 19.43
N SER A 288 -11.76 17.10 20.01
CA SER A 288 -12.49 15.87 20.31
C SER A 288 -12.71 15.08 19.01
N PRO A 289 -12.65 13.73 19.03
CA PRO A 289 -12.85 12.94 17.82
C PRO A 289 -14.10 13.37 17.07
N TYR A 290 -13.92 13.64 15.78
CA TYR A 290 -14.99 14.08 14.89
C TYR A 290 -15.64 12.85 14.27
N SER A 291 -16.97 12.83 14.15
CA SER A 291 -17.70 11.77 13.45
C SER A 291 -18.14 12.32 12.10
N LEU A 292 -17.79 11.61 11.02
CA LEU A 292 -18.44 11.82 9.74
C LEU A 292 -19.95 11.51 9.85
N PRO A 293 -20.77 12.07 8.94
CA PRO A 293 -22.21 11.91 9.00
C PRO A 293 -22.72 10.67 8.24
N GLY A 294 -21.82 9.80 7.76
CA GLY A 294 -22.18 8.61 7.00
C GLY A 294 -22.86 7.54 7.85
N ALA A 295 -23.30 6.48 7.19
CA ALA A 295 -23.86 5.29 7.83
C ALA A 295 -23.24 4.03 7.21
N ALA A 296 -23.09 2.96 7.98
CA ALA A 296 -22.50 1.71 7.48
C ALA A 296 -23.22 1.21 6.21
N THR A 297 -22.49 0.67 5.24
CA THR A 297 -23.11 0.03 4.07
C THR A 297 -23.59 -1.38 4.38
N LEU A 298 -24.49 -1.89 3.54
CA LEU A 298 -24.78 -3.32 3.52
C LEU A 298 -23.53 -4.12 3.10
N ASN A 299 -23.43 -5.35 3.60
CA ASN A 299 -22.37 -6.26 3.18
C ASN A 299 -22.44 -6.53 1.67
N THR A 300 -21.26 -6.66 1.06
CA THR A 300 -21.11 -7.01 -0.34
C THR A 300 -21.84 -8.32 -0.65
N GLN A 301 -22.76 -8.27 -1.62
CA GLN A 301 -23.52 -9.44 -2.04
C GLN A 301 -22.70 -10.28 -3.02
N PHE A 302 -22.51 -11.56 -2.70
CA PHE A 302 -21.85 -12.51 -3.59
C PHE A 302 -22.89 -13.40 -4.29
N GLU A 303 -22.81 -13.52 -5.61
CA GLU A 303 -23.66 -14.47 -6.37
C GLU A 303 -23.39 -15.93 -5.95
N THR A 304 -22.14 -16.20 -5.55
CA THR A 304 -21.70 -17.52 -5.10
C THR A 304 -21.69 -17.60 -3.57
N ASP A 305 -22.36 -18.61 -3.01
CA ASP A 305 -22.30 -18.92 -1.58
C ASP A 305 -20.94 -19.55 -1.22
N TYR A 306 -20.00 -18.70 -0.83
CA TYR A 306 -18.67 -19.10 -0.39
C TYR A 306 -18.62 -19.53 1.10
N SER A 307 -19.69 -19.39 1.88
CA SER A 307 -19.69 -19.69 3.33
C SER A 307 -19.28 -21.13 3.65
N LYS A 308 -19.50 -22.06 2.71
CA LYS A 308 -19.07 -23.47 2.81
C LYS A 308 -17.56 -23.67 2.79
N LEU A 309 -16.81 -22.64 2.36
CA LEU A 309 -15.36 -22.64 2.33
C LEU A 309 -14.74 -22.12 3.62
N GLU A 310 -15.51 -21.52 4.52
CA GLU A 310 -15.00 -20.93 5.76
C GLU A 310 -14.09 -21.88 6.54
N PRO A 311 -14.42 -23.17 6.75
CA PRO A 311 -13.52 -24.08 7.48
C PRO A 311 -12.17 -24.30 6.79
N PHE A 312 -12.12 -24.22 5.46
CA PHE A 312 -10.89 -24.41 4.68
C PHE A 312 -10.04 -23.14 4.70
N VAL A 313 -10.67 -21.99 4.51
CA VAL A 313 -9.99 -20.69 4.48
C VAL A 313 -9.50 -20.32 5.88
N HIS A 314 -10.35 -20.48 6.89
CA HIS A 314 -9.99 -20.25 8.29
C HIS A 314 -8.80 -21.10 8.72
N ASN A 315 -8.77 -22.41 8.38
CA ASN A 315 -7.61 -23.25 8.69
C ASN A 315 -6.32 -22.72 8.04
N GLY A 316 -6.38 -22.32 6.75
CA GLY A 316 -5.21 -21.75 6.07
C GLY A 316 -4.76 -20.39 6.62
N LEU A 317 -5.69 -19.57 7.14
CA LEU A 317 -5.41 -18.24 7.70
C LEU A 317 -5.14 -18.22 9.22
N SER A 318 -5.45 -19.29 9.96
CA SER A 318 -5.29 -19.39 11.42
C SER A 318 -3.86 -19.17 11.94
N LYS A 319 -2.87 -19.17 11.04
CA LYS A 319 -1.48 -18.84 11.36
C LYS A 319 -1.13 -17.36 11.15
N LEU A 320 -1.97 -16.64 10.42
CA LEU A 320 -1.79 -15.23 10.07
C LEU A 320 -2.64 -14.30 10.95
N MET A 321 -3.78 -14.80 11.46
CA MET A 321 -4.72 -14.06 12.31
C MET A 321 -5.14 -14.89 13.52
N GLU A 322 -5.39 -14.24 14.67
CA GLU A 322 -5.69 -14.88 15.97
C GLU A 322 -7.17 -15.30 16.14
N ASP A 323 -7.95 -15.36 15.06
CA ASP A 323 -9.38 -15.75 15.02
C ASP A 323 -10.41 -14.68 15.48
N THR A 324 -10.11 -13.37 15.41
CA THR A 324 -11.14 -12.34 15.72
C THR A 324 -12.07 -12.01 14.55
N GLN A 325 -11.77 -12.46 13.32
CA GLN A 325 -12.46 -12.09 12.08
C GLN A 325 -12.73 -13.32 11.21
N THR A 326 -13.85 -13.32 10.46
CA THR A 326 -14.06 -14.29 9.37
C THR A 326 -13.37 -13.80 8.10
N PHE A 327 -13.03 -14.71 7.20
CA PHE A 327 -12.48 -14.33 5.89
C PHE A 327 -13.42 -13.41 5.10
N PHE A 328 -14.73 -13.58 5.26
CA PHE A 328 -15.73 -12.80 4.55
C PHE A 328 -15.93 -11.40 5.11
N ASP A 329 -15.67 -11.17 6.40
CA ASP A 329 -15.63 -9.81 6.96
C ASP A 329 -14.51 -9.01 6.30
N VAL A 330 -13.34 -9.63 6.15
CA VAL A 330 -12.19 -9.05 5.45
C VAL A 330 -12.52 -8.73 4.00
N LEU A 331 -13.10 -9.70 3.28
CA LEU A 331 -13.45 -9.51 1.87
C LEU A 331 -14.53 -8.42 1.69
N THR A 332 -15.46 -8.31 2.63
CA THR A 332 -16.50 -7.27 2.61
C THR A 332 -15.87 -5.89 2.77
N MET A 333 -14.99 -5.70 3.75
CA MET A 333 -14.27 -4.43 3.97
C MET A 333 -13.43 -4.03 2.74
N VAL A 334 -12.62 -4.94 2.19
CA VAL A 334 -11.75 -4.66 1.03
C VAL A 334 -12.55 -4.22 -0.20
N LEU A 335 -13.82 -4.63 -0.31
CA LEU A 335 -14.71 -4.24 -1.40
C LEU A 335 -15.57 -3.01 -1.08
N GLY A 336 -15.32 -2.34 0.05
CA GLY A 336 -16.02 -1.12 0.46
C GLY A 336 -17.36 -1.34 1.17
N GLY A 337 -17.63 -2.57 1.64
CA GLY A 337 -18.88 -2.95 2.29
C GLY A 337 -18.78 -2.99 3.81
N GLY A 338 -19.91 -2.87 4.50
CA GLY A 338 -20.09 -3.14 5.93
C GLY A 338 -19.67 -2.01 6.88
N TYR A 339 -19.02 -0.96 6.39
CA TYR A 339 -18.42 0.10 7.21
C TYR A 339 -18.62 1.49 6.58
N GLU A 340 -18.51 2.55 7.39
CA GLU A 340 -18.64 3.93 6.92
C GLU A 340 -17.41 4.39 6.15
N VAL A 341 -16.21 4.04 6.64
CA VAL A 341 -14.95 4.24 5.91
C VAL A 341 -14.36 2.88 5.63
N SER A 342 -13.88 2.68 4.40
CA SER A 342 -13.31 1.41 3.97
C SER A 342 -11.90 1.52 3.38
N ASN A 343 -11.31 2.72 3.35
CA ASN A 343 -9.96 2.91 2.84
C ASN A 343 -9.28 4.18 3.42
N TYR A 344 -8.07 4.46 2.94
CA TYR A 344 -7.24 5.59 3.31
C TYR A 344 -7.76 6.92 2.76
N PHE A 345 -7.08 8.02 3.06
CA PHE A 345 -7.55 9.37 2.78
C PHE A 345 -6.40 10.30 2.35
N GLY A 346 -6.74 11.33 1.59
CA GLY A 346 -5.78 12.29 1.03
C GLY A 346 -5.75 13.61 1.80
N ILE A 347 -4.58 14.25 1.84
CA ILE A 347 -4.42 15.64 2.27
C ILE A 347 -3.60 16.37 1.20
N ASP A 348 -4.17 17.43 0.63
CA ASP A 348 -3.40 18.33 -0.22
C ASP A 348 -2.39 19.09 0.65
N PRO A 349 -1.07 18.90 0.46
CA PRO A 349 -0.09 19.57 1.30
C PRO A 349 -0.02 21.08 1.04
N SER A 350 -0.59 21.59 -0.06
CA SER A 350 -0.59 23.03 -0.37
C SER A 350 -1.75 23.76 0.32
N SER A 351 -2.99 23.28 0.18
CA SER A 351 -4.17 23.91 0.79
C SER A 351 -4.49 23.39 2.21
N GLY A 352 -4.08 22.17 2.54
CA GLY A 352 -4.52 21.45 3.75
C GLY A 352 -5.87 20.75 3.59
N ARG A 353 -6.46 20.76 2.39
CA ARG A 353 -7.75 20.11 2.15
C ARG A 353 -7.66 18.61 2.41
N ILE A 354 -8.54 18.10 3.28
CA ILE A 354 -8.62 16.68 3.66
C ILE A 354 -9.74 16.03 2.84
N LEU A 355 -9.45 14.92 2.18
CA LEU A 355 -10.35 14.22 1.27
C LEU A 355 -10.55 12.80 1.75
N ILE A 356 -11.79 12.44 2.11
CA ILE A 356 -12.13 11.13 2.68
C ILE A 356 -13.24 10.49 1.85
N GLY A 357 -12.96 9.30 1.32
CA GLY A 357 -14.00 8.40 0.83
C GLY A 357 -14.69 7.72 2.02
N ALA A 358 -15.97 8.02 2.23
CA ALA A 358 -16.80 7.41 3.26
C ALA A 358 -18.24 7.27 2.75
N THR A 359 -19.16 6.65 3.48
CA THR A 359 -20.54 6.52 3.00
C THR A 359 -21.33 7.81 3.15
N ALA A 360 -22.38 7.96 2.35
CA ALA A 360 -23.35 9.03 2.55
C ALA A 360 -24.19 8.75 3.84
N PRO A 361 -24.84 9.75 4.44
CA PRO A 361 -25.83 9.50 5.48
C PRO A 361 -26.94 8.57 4.98
N ASP A 362 -27.51 7.78 5.87
CA ASP A 362 -28.62 6.83 5.62
C ASP A 362 -29.72 7.50 4.77
N GLU A 363 -30.23 8.66 5.19
CA GLU A 363 -31.34 9.33 4.50
C GLU A 363 -31.03 9.80 3.05
N ALA A 364 -29.76 9.78 2.63
CA ALA A 364 -29.33 10.25 1.31
C ALA A 364 -29.75 9.30 0.18
N ASP A 365 -29.91 8.01 0.47
CA ASP A 365 -30.35 7.02 -0.53
C ASP A 365 -31.89 6.94 -0.66
N GLY A 366 -32.61 7.64 0.22
CA GLY A 366 -34.07 7.71 0.24
C GLY A 366 -34.74 6.65 1.12
N GLU A 367 -33.96 5.80 1.78
CA GLU A 367 -34.38 4.88 2.83
C GLU A 367 -33.80 5.38 4.19
N GLU A 368 -34.44 5.04 5.31
CA GLU A 368 -33.94 5.35 6.66
C GLU A 368 -33.94 4.03 7.44
N ASP A 369 -33.08 3.10 7.01
CA ASP A 369 -33.04 1.73 7.52
C ASP A 369 -31.78 1.43 8.37
N GLY A 370 -30.93 2.45 8.55
CA GLY A 370 -29.68 2.41 9.28
C GLY A 370 -28.47 2.06 8.42
N PHE A 371 -28.64 1.93 7.10
CA PHE A 371 -27.57 1.63 6.16
C PHE A 371 -27.54 2.64 5.01
N SER A 372 -26.35 2.85 4.45
CA SER A 372 -26.22 3.66 3.23
C SER A 372 -25.97 2.77 2.01
N ALA A 373 -26.76 2.96 0.96
CA ALA A 373 -26.50 2.40 -0.36
C ALA A 373 -25.55 3.27 -1.20
N LEU A 374 -25.15 4.44 -0.68
CA LEU A 374 -24.35 5.43 -1.40
C LEU A 374 -22.99 5.66 -0.75
N GLY A 375 -22.00 5.79 -1.61
CA GLY A 375 -20.67 6.23 -1.26
C GLY A 375 -20.64 7.75 -1.33
N ALA A 376 -19.69 8.35 -0.66
CA ALA A 376 -19.51 9.78 -0.62
C ALA A 376 -18.03 10.17 -0.54
N LEU A 377 -17.68 11.23 -1.26
CA LEU A 377 -16.41 11.92 -1.08
C LEU A 377 -16.66 13.16 -0.23
N TYR A 378 -16.00 13.23 0.91
CA TYR A 378 -16.03 14.38 1.82
C TYR A 378 -14.76 15.20 1.66
N ALA A 379 -14.94 16.51 1.61
CA ALA A 379 -13.85 17.46 1.64
C ALA A 379 -13.95 18.31 2.90
N LEU A 380 -12.91 18.25 3.74
CA LEU A 380 -12.88 18.90 5.03
C LEU A 380 -11.73 19.90 5.14
N ASP A 381 -11.98 20.97 5.88
CA ASP A 381 -10.95 21.89 6.34
C ASP A 381 -10.65 21.71 7.80
N PHE A 382 -9.36 21.72 8.14
CA PHE A 382 -8.90 21.81 9.51
C PHE A 382 -8.08 23.10 9.72
N ASN A 383 -8.56 23.96 10.62
CA ASN A 383 -7.91 25.25 10.90
C ASN A 383 -7.18 25.29 12.26
N GLU A 384 -6.38 26.33 12.46
CA GLU A 384 -5.58 26.51 13.69
C GLU A 384 -6.44 26.66 14.97
N ASP A 385 -7.70 27.08 14.83
CA ASP A 385 -8.64 27.22 15.96
C ASP A 385 -9.17 25.86 16.47
N GLY A 386 -8.77 24.76 15.83
CA GLY A 386 -9.20 23.42 16.20
C GLY A 386 -10.63 23.11 15.73
N ASN A 387 -10.99 23.57 14.54
CA ASN A 387 -12.28 23.27 13.93
C ASN A 387 -12.11 22.43 12.65
N LEU A 388 -12.87 21.34 12.56
CA LEU A 388 -12.94 20.47 11.40
C LEU A 388 -14.31 20.64 10.75
N GLU A 389 -14.35 21.14 9.50
CA GLU A 389 -15.59 21.49 8.82
C GLU A 389 -15.68 20.84 7.44
N ILE A 390 -16.79 20.15 7.18
CA ILE A 390 -17.13 19.66 5.84
C ILE A 390 -17.47 20.87 4.97
N GLN A 391 -16.69 21.06 3.91
CA GLN A 391 -16.89 22.12 2.92
C GLN A 391 -17.85 21.68 1.82
N TRP A 392 -17.70 20.44 1.36
CA TRP A 392 -18.63 19.80 0.45
C TRP A 392 -18.63 18.28 0.62
N ARG A 393 -19.69 17.66 0.11
CA ARG A 393 -19.88 16.21 0.00
C ARG A 393 -20.38 15.89 -1.40
N ARG A 394 -19.87 14.82 -2.01
CA ARG A 394 -20.35 14.30 -3.27
C ARG A 394 -20.71 12.82 -3.15
N ASP A 395 -21.97 12.50 -3.42
CA ASP A 395 -22.47 11.12 -3.35
C ASP A 395 -22.27 10.38 -4.69
N PHE A 396 -22.01 9.08 -4.63
CA PHE A 396 -21.81 8.19 -5.78
C PHE A 396 -22.32 6.76 -5.48
N GLU A 397 -22.37 5.92 -6.51
CA GLU A 397 -22.94 4.57 -6.40
C GLU A 397 -22.04 3.63 -5.56
N GLY A 398 -22.63 3.04 -4.52
CA GLY A 398 -22.08 1.93 -3.74
C GLY A 398 -21.01 2.29 -2.70
N GLY A 399 -20.07 1.38 -2.39
CA GLY A 399 -19.13 1.52 -1.28
C GLY A 399 -17.87 2.36 -1.54
N THR A 400 -17.08 2.63 -0.50
CA THR A 400 -15.89 3.51 -0.55
C THR A 400 -14.58 2.76 -0.54
N ALA A 401 -14.46 1.78 -1.45
CA ALA A 401 -13.25 0.97 -1.57
C ALA A 401 -12.08 1.72 -2.23
N ALA A 402 -12.34 2.85 -2.88
CA ALA A 402 -11.31 3.67 -3.52
C ALA A 402 -10.76 4.73 -2.56
N THR A 403 -9.43 4.86 -2.52
CA THR A 403 -8.74 5.97 -1.85
C THR A 403 -8.79 7.19 -2.76
N PRO A 404 -9.25 8.37 -2.29
CA PRO A 404 -9.23 9.58 -3.11
C PRO A 404 -7.78 10.05 -3.34
N THR A 405 -7.46 10.36 -4.61
CA THR A 405 -6.15 10.86 -5.04
C THR A 405 -6.28 12.27 -5.59
N LEU A 406 -5.38 13.18 -5.24
CA LEU A 406 -5.36 14.54 -5.79
C LEU A 406 -4.44 14.67 -7.01
N SER A 407 -4.84 15.52 -7.95
CA SER A 407 -3.93 16.05 -8.96
C SER A 407 -2.79 16.82 -8.29
N TYR A 408 -1.66 16.91 -8.98
CA TYR A 408 -0.46 17.51 -8.39
C TYR A 408 -0.60 19.01 -8.07
N ASP A 409 -1.43 19.71 -8.85
CA ASP A 409 -1.79 21.11 -8.64
C ASP A 409 -2.93 21.30 -7.61
N GLY A 410 -3.51 20.21 -7.10
CA GLY A 410 -4.59 20.19 -6.12
C GLY A 410 -5.97 20.60 -6.66
N SER A 411 -6.13 20.70 -7.99
CA SER A 411 -7.37 21.17 -8.61
C SER A 411 -8.45 20.09 -8.81
N VAL A 412 -8.04 18.83 -8.95
CA VAL A 412 -8.93 17.69 -9.22
C VAL A 412 -8.71 16.59 -8.19
N VAL A 413 -9.80 16.00 -7.70
CA VAL A 413 -9.80 14.77 -6.91
C VAL A 413 -10.31 13.63 -7.78
N TYR A 414 -9.54 12.56 -7.81
CA TYR A 414 -9.85 11.32 -8.49
C TYR A 414 -10.29 10.26 -7.51
N THR A 415 -11.38 9.57 -7.81
CA THR A 415 -11.88 8.42 -7.04
C THR A 415 -12.65 7.48 -7.98
N ALA A 416 -13.27 6.44 -7.44
CA ALA A 416 -14.08 5.51 -8.22
C ALA A 416 -15.35 5.10 -7.47
N ASP A 417 -16.39 4.77 -8.23
CA ASP A 417 -17.58 4.13 -7.69
C ASP A 417 -17.35 2.65 -7.42
N SER A 418 -18.35 1.96 -6.86
CA SER A 418 -18.22 0.53 -6.56
C SER A 418 -18.47 -0.39 -7.75
N VAL A 419 -18.64 0.16 -8.95
CA VAL A 419 -19.11 -0.59 -10.12
C VAL A 419 -17.98 -0.68 -11.14
N ASP A 420 -17.74 0.39 -11.88
CA ASP A 420 -16.82 0.41 -13.01
C ASP A 420 -16.49 1.83 -13.53
N LYS A 421 -16.74 2.88 -12.73
CA LYS A 421 -16.41 4.26 -13.11
C LYS A 421 -15.33 4.87 -12.25
N MET A 422 -14.39 5.52 -12.92
CA MET A 422 -13.53 6.54 -12.34
C MET A 422 -14.25 7.90 -12.41
N LEU A 423 -14.12 8.70 -11.36
CA LEU A 423 -14.70 10.03 -11.24
C LEU A 423 -13.60 11.08 -11.08
N ALA A 424 -13.69 12.17 -11.84
CA ALA A 424 -12.89 13.37 -11.64
C ALA A 424 -13.76 14.50 -11.10
N ILE A 425 -13.38 15.03 -9.95
CA ILE A 425 -14.18 15.94 -9.15
C ILE A 425 -13.36 17.20 -8.91
N ASP A 426 -13.97 18.36 -9.09
CA ASP A 426 -13.36 19.64 -8.77
C ASP A 426 -13.10 19.72 -7.25
N ALA A 427 -11.83 19.92 -6.88
CA ALA A 427 -11.40 19.84 -5.48
C ALA A 427 -11.96 20.98 -4.61
N GLU A 428 -12.29 22.13 -5.21
CA GLU A 428 -12.81 23.30 -4.51
C GLU A 428 -14.33 23.18 -4.27
N THR A 429 -15.06 22.68 -5.25
CA THR A 429 -16.53 22.73 -5.28
C THR A 429 -17.22 21.38 -5.03
N GLY A 430 -16.55 20.27 -5.30
CA GLY A 430 -17.16 18.93 -5.26
C GLY A 430 -17.97 18.57 -6.51
N ASP A 431 -17.96 19.41 -7.55
CA ASP A 431 -18.65 19.16 -8.81
C ASP A 431 -17.93 18.11 -9.67
N LEU A 432 -18.67 17.21 -10.32
CA LEU A 432 -18.10 16.23 -11.26
C LEU A 432 -17.73 16.96 -12.53
N ILE A 433 -16.47 16.81 -12.90
CA ILE A 433 -15.92 17.33 -14.14
C ILE A 433 -16.21 16.32 -15.25
N TRP A 434 -15.83 15.06 -15.03
CA TRP A 434 -16.03 13.96 -15.95
C TRP A 434 -16.00 12.60 -15.24
N GLU A 435 -16.54 11.58 -15.90
CA GLU A 435 -16.43 10.17 -15.49
C GLU A 435 -15.81 9.35 -16.62
N TYR A 436 -15.12 8.27 -16.29
CA TYR A 436 -14.52 7.34 -17.25
C TYR A 436 -14.91 5.90 -16.93
N GLN A 437 -15.44 5.21 -17.93
CA GLN A 437 -15.86 3.82 -17.82
C GLN A 437 -14.65 2.88 -17.97
N THR A 438 -14.28 2.14 -16.92
CA THR A 438 -13.13 1.22 -16.98
C THR A 438 -13.38 0.05 -17.91
N GLY A 439 -14.62 -0.45 -17.97
CA GLY A 439 -15.03 -1.61 -18.76
C GLY A 439 -14.60 -2.96 -18.19
N SER A 440 -13.84 -2.97 -17.09
CA SER A 440 -13.24 -4.15 -16.47
C SER A 440 -13.50 -4.25 -14.95
N GLY A 441 -14.43 -3.44 -14.45
CA GLY A 441 -14.92 -3.47 -13.07
C GLY A 441 -14.35 -2.36 -12.17
N GLN A 442 -14.65 -2.49 -10.88
CA GLN A 442 -14.33 -1.52 -9.84
C GLN A 442 -12.82 -1.26 -9.73
N VAL A 443 -12.46 0.02 -9.56
CA VAL A 443 -11.14 0.42 -9.07
C VAL A 443 -11.20 0.42 -7.54
N VAL A 444 -10.32 -0.36 -6.91
CA VAL A 444 -10.16 -0.44 -5.45
C VAL A 444 -8.82 0.20 -5.12
N GLY A 445 -8.68 0.85 -3.95
CA GLY A 445 -7.45 1.58 -3.60
C GLY A 445 -7.34 2.92 -4.33
N SER A 446 -6.13 3.45 -4.41
CA SER A 446 -5.82 4.71 -5.10
C SER A 446 -5.77 4.54 -6.61
N ILE A 447 -5.94 5.67 -7.30
CA ILE A 447 -5.67 5.81 -8.72
C ILE A 447 -4.28 6.44 -8.84
N ALA A 448 -3.37 5.82 -9.57
CA ALA A 448 -2.03 6.37 -9.69
C ALA A 448 -2.04 7.56 -10.64
N ILE A 449 -1.58 8.71 -10.16
CA ILE A 449 -1.59 9.98 -10.89
C ILE A 449 -0.16 10.44 -11.07
N SER A 450 0.27 10.56 -12.33
CA SER A 450 1.55 11.18 -12.59
C SER A 450 1.42 12.69 -12.55
N ARG A 451 2.45 13.31 -11.99
CA ARG A 451 2.71 14.74 -12.14
C ARG A 451 3.00 15.17 -13.58
N GLU A 452 3.34 14.22 -14.44
CA GLU A 452 3.81 14.48 -15.79
C GLU A 452 2.77 14.05 -16.81
N ASP A 453 2.58 14.90 -17.82
CA ASP A 453 1.74 14.65 -18.99
C ASP A 453 0.28 14.26 -18.69
N ASN A 454 -0.22 14.65 -17.51
CA ASN A 454 -1.57 14.36 -17.00
C ASN A 454 -1.93 12.87 -17.06
N GLU A 455 -0.95 12.00 -16.84
CA GLU A 455 -1.14 10.56 -16.95
C GLU A 455 -1.82 9.97 -15.72
N ILE A 456 -2.74 9.07 -15.97
CA ILE A 456 -3.56 8.38 -14.97
C ILE A 456 -3.45 6.88 -15.25
N PHE A 457 -3.22 6.09 -14.21
CA PHE A 457 -3.21 4.63 -14.29
C PHE A 457 -4.29 4.04 -13.37
N LEU A 458 -5.18 3.27 -13.98
CA LEU A 458 -6.32 2.64 -13.32
C LEU A 458 -6.05 1.15 -13.12
N SER A 459 -6.26 0.67 -11.90
CA SER A 459 -6.12 -0.74 -11.54
C SER A 459 -7.48 -1.33 -11.21
N THR A 460 -7.93 -2.28 -12.02
CA THR A 460 -9.12 -3.10 -11.74
C THR A 460 -8.69 -4.50 -11.31
N ALA A 461 -9.65 -5.41 -11.06
CA ALA A 461 -9.34 -6.82 -10.76
C ALA A 461 -8.86 -7.64 -11.98
N ILE A 462 -8.82 -7.02 -13.17
CA ILE A 462 -8.44 -7.64 -14.43
C ILE A 462 -7.34 -6.82 -15.11
N ASP A 463 -7.58 -5.52 -15.30
CA ASP A 463 -6.79 -4.67 -16.17
C ASP A 463 -6.00 -3.60 -15.42
N ILE A 464 -4.89 -3.20 -16.04
CA ILE A 464 -4.18 -1.95 -15.77
C ILE A 464 -4.31 -1.07 -17.01
N ILE A 465 -4.86 0.13 -16.85
CA ILE A 465 -5.26 0.99 -17.96
C ILE A 465 -4.56 2.34 -17.79
N LYS A 466 -3.91 2.84 -18.85
CA LYS A 466 -3.42 4.22 -18.91
C LYS A 466 -4.41 5.10 -19.65
N VAL A 467 -4.79 6.21 -19.04
CA VAL A 467 -5.53 7.32 -19.66
C VAL A 467 -4.80 8.63 -19.39
N LYS A 468 -5.21 9.70 -20.08
CA LYS A 468 -4.78 11.08 -19.80
C LYS A 468 -5.98 11.90 -19.40
N ASP A 469 -5.82 12.76 -18.39
CA ASP A 469 -6.78 13.83 -18.14
C ASP A 469 -6.66 14.90 -19.23
N MET A 470 -7.73 15.06 -20.00
CA MET A 470 -7.84 16.03 -21.09
C MET A 470 -8.60 17.30 -20.65
N GLY A 471 -8.88 17.43 -19.35
CA GLY A 471 -9.51 18.57 -18.69
C GLY A 471 -11.03 18.44 -18.57
N ASN A 472 -11.71 17.92 -19.60
CA ASN A 472 -13.17 17.71 -19.58
C ASN A 472 -13.60 16.25 -19.85
N CYS A 473 -12.63 15.35 -20.03
CA CYS A 473 -12.81 13.91 -20.15
C CYS A 473 -11.46 13.23 -19.91
N ALA A 474 -11.46 11.91 -19.69
CA ALA A 474 -10.26 11.09 -19.80
C ALA A 474 -10.19 10.39 -21.17
N GLY A 475 -8.99 10.19 -21.68
CA GLY A 475 -8.80 9.56 -22.99
C GLY A 475 -7.35 9.30 -23.36
N ASN A 476 -7.07 9.19 -24.66
CA ASN A 476 -5.73 8.90 -25.18
C ASN A 476 -4.91 10.17 -25.51
N GLY A 477 -5.42 11.35 -25.13
CA GLY A 477 -4.89 12.66 -25.50
C GLY A 477 -5.47 13.24 -26.79
N THR A 478 -6.28 12.49 -27.54
CA THR A 478 -7.01 12.96 -28.73
C THR A 478 -8.51 12.65 -28.64
N ASP A 479 -8.85 11.42 -28.28
CA ASP A 479 -10.21 10.91 -28.19
C ASP A 479 -10.55 10.60 -26.73
N CYS A 480 -11.69 11.11 -26.25
CA CYS A 480 -12.26 10.72 -24.95
C CYS A 480 -12.64 9.24 -24.94
N ASP A 481 -12.72 8.64 -23.76
CA ASP A 481 -13.19 7.27 -23.51
C ASP A 481 -12.36 6.18 -24.23
N THR A 482 -11.19 6.54 -24.72
CA THR A 482 -10.24 5.62 -25.37
C THR A 482 -8.98 5.58 -24.54
N PRO A 483 -8.55 4.40 -24.04
CA PRO A 483 -7.31 4.32 -23.28
C PRO A 483 -6.10 4.61 -24.18
N VAL A 484 -5.03 5.15 -23.59
CA VAL A 484 -3.72 5.19 -24.23
C VAL A 484 -3.26 3.76 -24.49
N TRP A 485 -3.38 2.91 -23.47
CA TRP A 485 -3.20 1.46 -23.57
C TRP A 485 -3.89 0.75 -22.40
N THR A 486 -4.12 -0.56 -22.59
CA THR A 486 -4.44 -1.52 -21.54
C THR A 486 -3.36 -2.59 -21.55
N ALA A 487 -2.76 -2.86 -20.38
CA ALA A 487 -1.61 -3.76 -20.27
C ALA A 487 -2.00 -5.21 -20.62
N LYS A 488 -1.15 -5.90 -21.39
CA LYS A 488 -1.34 -7.32 -21.73
C LYS A 488 -0.69 -8.22 -20.69
N LEU A 489 -1.36 -8.42 -19.56
CA LEU A 489 -0.80 -9.15 -18.43
C LEU A 489 -0.54 -10.64 -18.70
N ASP A 490 -1.20 -11.23 -19.71
CA ASP A 490 -0.91 -12.59 -20.17
C ASP A 490 0.52 -12.77 -20.65
N ASP A 491 1.15 -11.71 -21.18
CA ASP A 491 2.51 -11.75 -21.70
C ASP A 491 3.56 -11.97 -20.59
N ALA A 492 3.17 -11.90 -19.31
CA ALA A 492 4.03 -12.31 -18.18
C ALA A 492 4.24 -13.83 -18.12
N PHE A 493 3.36 -14.61 -18.74
CA PHE A 493 3.30 -16.06 -18.63
C PHE A 493 3.38 -16.75 -19.99
N ASN A 494 4.11 -17.85 -20.09
CA ASN A 494 4.18 -18.64 -21.31
C ASN A 494 2.94 -19.52 -21.46
N THR A 495 1.83 -18.93 -21.92
CA THR A 495 0.54 -19.60 -22.10
C THR A 495 0.50 -20.55 -23.31
N SER A 496 1.48 -20.49 -24.22
CA SER A 496 1.51 -21.37 -25.40
C SER A 496 1.52 -22.85 -25.02
N VAL A 497 2.10 -23.18 -23.85
CA VAL A 497 2.15 -24.53 -23.30
C VAL A 497 0.76 -25.13 -23.08
N LEU A 498 -0.28 -24.32 -22.88
CA LEU A 498 -1.66 -24.77 -22.69
C LEU A 498 -2.35 -25.18 -24.01
N SER A 499 -1.84 -24.73 -25.14
CA SER A 499 -2.32 -25.09 -26.49
C SER A 499 -1.61 -26.32 -27.08
N GLU A 500 -0.58 -26.81 -26.39
CA GLU A 500 0.26 -27.93 -26.79
C GLU A 500 -0.04 -29.18 -25.95
N ALA A 501 0.51 -30.34 -26.34
CA ALA A 501 0.38 -31.59 -25.58
C ALA A 501 1.36 -31.64 -24.39
N THR A 502 1.26 -30.67 -23.48
CA THR A 502 2.10 -30.55 -22.27
C THR A 502 1.40 -31.09 -21.03
N THR A 503 2.17 -31.29 -19.96
CA THR A 503 1.61 -31.67 -18.65
C THR A 503 0.75 -30.55 -18.08
N GLN A 504 1.13 -29.29 -18.26
CA GLN A 504 0.34 -28.12 -17.87
C GLN A 504 -1.02 -28.10 -18.58
N ALA A 505 -1.04 -28.29 -19.90
CA ALA A 505 -2.30 -28.39 -20.65
C ALA A 505 -3.20 -29.51 -20.10
N HIS A 506 -2.62 -30.67 -19.80
CA HIS A 506 -3.35 -31.78 -19.19
C HIS A 506 -3.95 -31.39 -17.82
N MET A 507 -3.16 -30.73 -16.96
CA MET A 507 -3.61 -30.29 -15.63
C MET A 507 -4.75 -29.27 -15.71
N TYR A 508 -4.62 -28.24 -16.53
CA TYR A 508 -5.69 -27.24 -16.68
C TYR A 508 -6.98 -27.86 -17.21
N GLN A 509 -6.88 -28.70 -18.25
CA GLN A 509 -8.07 -29.24 -18.93
C GLN A 509 -8.75 -30.40 -18.18
N ASN A 510 -7.97 -31.27 -17.53
CA ASN A 510 -8.49 -32.53 -16.99
C ASN A 510 -8.54 -32.58 -15.47
N VAL A 511 -7.95 -31.59 -14.78
CA VAL A 511 -7.94 -31.53 -13.30
C VAL A 511 -8.57 -30.23 -12.81
N LEU A 512 -7.99 -29.07 -13.17
CA LEU A 512 -8.44 -27.77 -12.63
C LEU A 512 -9.82 -27.39 -13.16
N LYS A 513 -10.02 -27.42 -14.48
CA LYS A 513 -11.31 -27.13 -15.13
C LYS A 513 -12.47 -27.92 -14.51
N PRO A 514 -12.49 -29.26 -14.51
CA PRO A 514 -13.61 -30.01 -13.95
C PRO A 514 -13.79 -29.84 -12.44
N ALA A 515 -12.71 -29.60 -11.68
CA ALA A 515 -12.81 -29.34 -10.25
C ALA A 515 -13.50 -27.99 -9.96
N ILE A 516 -13.08 -26.92 -10.63
CA ILE A 516 -13.62 -25.57 -10.44
C ILE A 516 -15.06 -25.47 -10.98
N GLU A 517 -15.32 -25.96 -12.20
CA GLU A 517 -16.69 -25.99 -12.75
C GLU A 517 -17.64 -26.83 -11.88
N GLY A 518 -17.17 -27.98 -11.40
CA GLY A 518 -17.92 -28.83 -10.49
C GLY A 518 -18.22 -28.16 -9.14
N PHE A 519 -17.26 -27.39 -8.60
CA PHE A 519 -17.48 -26.60 -7.39
C PHE A 519 -18.60 -25.57 -7.60
N TYR A 520 -18.47 -24.69 -8.60
CA TYR A 520 -19.44 -23.63 -8.88
C TYR A 520 -20.84 -24.19 -9.14
N GLN A 521 -20.94 -25.27 -9.91
CA GLN A 521 -22.21 -25.97 -10.11
C GLN A 521 -22.82 -26.48 -8.79
N SER A 522 -21.99 -26.99 -7.87
CA SER A 522 -22.45 -27.54 -6.59
C SER A 522 -22.97 -26.50 -5.59
N VAL A 523 -22.52 -25.25 -5.73
CA VAL A 523 -22.96 -24.12 -4.89
C VAL A 523 -24.04 -23.27 -5.55
N GLY A 524 -24.48 -23.63 -6.76
CA GLY A 524 -25.66 -23.08 -7.42
C GLY A 524 -25.38 -22.16 -8.61
N THR A 525 -24.11 -21.85 -8.90
CA THR A 525 -23.70 -21.03 -10.05
C THR A 525 -23.87 -21.83 -11.34
N GLN A 526 -24.87 -21.48 -12.16
CA GLN A 526 -25.19 -22.17 -13.41
C GLN A 526 -24.44 -21.53 -14.59
N GLY A 527 -23.98 -22.35 -15.53
CA GLY A 527 -23.39 -21.84 -16.79
C GLY A 527 -21.99 -21.24 -16.66
N PHE A 528 -21.35 -21.36 -15.48
CA PHE A 528 -19.94 -21.01 -15.32
C PHE A 528 -19.06 -21.86 -16.24
N GLU A 529 -18.14 -21.20 -16.95
CA GLU A 529 -17.12 -21.83 -17.79
C GLU A 529 -15.74 -21.44 -17.25
N PHE A 530 -14.86 -22.43 -17.08
CA PHE A 530 -13.49 -22.17 -16.69
C PHE A 530 -12.71 -21.53 -17.85
N MET A 531 -12.38 -20.25 -17.69
CA MET A 531 -11.64 -19.45 -18.68
C MET A 531 -10.25 -19.07 -18.12
N PRO A 532 -9.16 -19.76 -18.55
CA PRO A 532 -7.81 -19.42 -18.11
C PRO A 532 -7.36 -18.07 -18.67
N MET A 533 -6.87 -17.20 -17.79
CA MET A 533 -6.33 -15.89 -18.16
C MET A 533 -5.44 -15.31 -17.06
N ALA A 534 -4.63 -14.31 -17.43
CA ALA A 534 -4.01 -13.41 -16.48
C ALA A 534 -4.92 -12.24 -16.12
N GLY A 535 -4.66 -11.63 -14.96
CA GLY A 535 -5.24 -10.35 -14.59
C GLY A 535 -4.44 -9.65 -13.50
N ASN A 536 -4.86 -8.44 -13.19
CA ASN A 536 -4.21 -7.59 -12.22
C ASN A 536 -4.48 -8.03 -10.78
N MET A 537 -3.43 -8.07 -9.97
CA MET A 537 -3.52 -8.48 -8.57
C MET A 537 -3.41 -7.32 -7.60
N VAL A 538 -2.81 -6.20 -7.98
CA VAL A 538 -2.51 -5.09 -7.05
C VAL A 538 -2.51 -3.74 -7.78
N LEU A 539 -2.41 -2.64 -7.04
CA LEU A 539 -2.32 -1.30 -7.60
C LEU A 539 -1.07 -1.11 -8.47
N ALA A 540 -1.18 -0.28 -9.51
CA ALA A 540 -0.05 0.16 -10.30
C ALA A 540 0.71 1.28 -9.56
N GLY A 541 2.04 1.19 -9.53
CA GLY A 541 2.91 2.26 -9.01
C GLY A 541 3.73 2.88 -10.12
N ILE A 542 3.86 4.21 -10.12
CA ILE A 542 4.63 4.96 -11.12
C ILE A 542 6.05 5.17 -10.60
N THR A 543 7.05 4.84 -11.41
CA THR A 543 8.46 5.06 -11.09
C THR A 543 9.15 5.86 -12.18
N GLY A 544 10.37 6.33 -11.93
CA GLY A 544 11.14 7.16 -12.88
C GLY A 544 11.46 6.48 -14.22
N ASN A 545 11.22 5.17 -14.35
CA ASN A 545 11.52 4.41 -15.57
C ASN A 545 10.41 3.45 -16.03
N GLY A 546 9.26 3.38 -15.34
CA GLY A 546 8.19 2.47 -15.72
C GLY A 546 6.99 2.51 -14.79
N VAL A 547 6.13 1.50 -14.92
CA VAL A 547 5.01 1.25 -14.01
C VAL A 547 5.19 -0.13 -13.41
N VAL A 548 5.20 -0.22 -12.09
CA VAL A 548 5.32 -1.49 -11.35
C VAL A 548 3.93 -2.01 -11.00
N ALA A 549 3.71 -3.31 -11.17
CA ALA A 549 2.42 -3.94 -10.90
C ALA A 549 2.56 -5.45 -10.69
N GLN A 550 1.45 -6.12 -10.37
CA GLN A 550 1.40 -7.56 -10.16
C GLN A 550 0.39 -8.22 -11.10
N ALA A 551 0.83 -9.27 -11.79
CA ALA A 551 -0.01 -10.11 -12.63
C ALA A 551 -0.23 -11.48 -11.95
N GLY A 552 -1.45 -12.00 -12.01
CA GLY A 552 -1.81 -13.34 -11.55
C GLY A 552 -2.38 -14.15 -12.69
N TYR A 553 -1.87 -15.36 -12.92
CA TYR A 553 -2.40 -16.29 -13.91
C TYR A 553 -3.30 -17.32 -13.24
N GLY A 554 -4.51 -17.49 -13.74
CA GLY A 554 -5.48 -18.40 -13.16
C GLY A 554 -6.71 -18.54 -14.03
N TYR A 555 -7.87 -18.14 -13.51
CA TYR A 555 -9.13 -18.12 -14.26
C TYR A 555 -10.04 -16.97 -13.82
N LEU A 556 -10.98 -16.59 -14.67
CA LEU A 556 -12.00 -15.59 -14.36
C LEU A 556 -13.12 -16.19 -13.51
N SER A 557 -13.38 -15.62 -12.34
CA SER A 557 -14.52 -16.00 -11.48
C SER A 557 -15.86 -15.47 -12.04
N PRO A 558 -17.01 -15.97 -11.58
CA PRO A 558 -18.32 -15.41 -11.95
C PRO A 558 -18.47 -13.92 -11.60
N GLN A 559 -17.69 -13.43 -10.62
CA GLN A 559 -17.68 -12.03 -10.21
C GLN A 559 -16.75 -11.15 -11.08
N GLY A 560 -16.20 -11.69 -12.17
CA GLY A 560 -15.28 -10.94 -13.03
C GLY A 560 -13.94 -10.63 -12.35
N LYS A 561 -13.46 -11.50 -11.45
CA LYS A 561 -12.14 -11.35 -10.80
C LYS A 561 -11.24 -12.53 -11.14
N VAL A 562 -9.97 -12.27 -11.41
CA VAL A 562 -9.01 -13.35 -11.68
C VAL A 562 -8.62 -14.04 -10.36
N MET A 563 -8.75 -15.37 -10.33
CA MET A 563 -8.40 -16.25 -9.21
C MET A 563 -7.07 -16.95 -9.51
N PRO A 564 -5.93 -16.50 -8.95
CA PRO A 564 -4.62 -16.93 -9.43
C PRO A 564 -4.20 -18.32 -8.91
N PHE A 565 -3.47 -19.05 -9.74
CA PHE A 565 -2.62 -20.19 -9.37
C PHE A 565 -1.14 -19.83 -9.29
N GLN A 566 -0.76 -18.77 -10.01
CA GLN A 566 0.61 -18.30 -10.14
C GLN A 566 0.61 -16.77 -10.18
N ILE A 567 1.64 -16.16 -9.61
CA ILE A 567 1.75 -14.71 -9.45
C ILE A 567 3.12 -14.25 -9.92
N SER A 568 3.19 -13.07 -10.51
CA SER A 568 4.44 -12.43 -10.91
C SER A 568 4.37 -10.92 -10.75
N GLN A 569 5.47 -10.32 -10.31
CA GLN A 569 5.63 -8.88 -10.40
C GLN A 569 6.06 -8.54 -11.81
N VAL A 570 5.52 -7.44 -12.34
CA VAL A 570 5.82 -6.95 -13.67
C VAL A 570 6.24 -5.49 -13.59
N ILE A 571 7.17 -5.12 -14.46
CA ILE A 571 7.47 -3.73 -14.79
C ILE A 571 7.01 -3.49 -16.22
N LEU A 572 6.10 -2.53 -16.37
CA LEU A 572 5.52 -2.12 -17.65
C LEU A 572 6.27 -0.91 -18.18
N ASP A 573 6.40 -0.83 -19.50
CA ASP A 573 6.80 0.40 -20.16
C ASP A 573 5.68 1.43 -20.01
N ARG A 574 6.05 2.61 -19.52
CA ARG A 574 5.09 3.67 -19.22
C ARG A 574 4.44 4.25 -20.49
N GLU A 575 5.12 4.19 -21.63
CA GLU A 575 4.60 4.70 -22.91
C GLU A 575 3.72 3.65 -23.60
N THR A 576 4.14 2.39 -23.65
CA THR A 576 3.45 1.36 -24.46
C THR A 576 2.55 0.41 -23.68
N GLY A 577 2.74 0.27 -22.37
CA GLY A 577 2.04 -0.71 -21.53
C GLY A 577 2.58 -2.14 -21.69
N ASP A 578 3.63 -2.34 -22.49
CA ASP A 578 4.26 -3.65 -22.68
C ASP A 578 5.05 -4.06 -21.43
N ILE A 579 5.06 -5.35 -21.11
CA ILE A 579 5.88 -5.89 -20.02
C ILE A 579 7.35 -5.82 -20.44
N ARG A 580 8.14 -4.98 -19.75
CA ARG A 580 9.60 -4.90 -19.91
C ARG A 580 10.29 -6.09 -19.23
N TYR A 581 9.78 -6.50 -18.07
CA TYR A 581 10.32 -7.61 -17.29
C TYR A 581 9.28 -8.17 -16.31
N SER A 582 9.41 -9.46 -15.98
CA SER A 582 8.53 -10.19 -15.05
C SER A 582 9.37 -11.01 -14.06
N ALA A 583 9.00 -11.01 -12.78
CA ALA A 583 9.64 -11.78 -11.72
C ALA A 583 8.62 -12.68 -11.00
N PRO A 584 8.86 -14.00 -10.88
CA PRO A 584 7.95 -14.89 -10.16
C PRO A 584 7.80 -14.50 -8.69
N GLY A 585 6.55 -14.38 -8.23
CA GLY A 585 6.17 -14.16 -6.83
C GLY A 585 5.54 -15.40 -6.19
N ILE A 586 5.23 -15.31 -4.89
CA ILE A 586 4.54 -16.38 -4.14
C ILE A 586 3.11 -15.98 -3.81
N GLU A 587 2.93 -14.77 -3.26
CA GLU A 587 1.64 -14.29 -2.77
C GLU A 587 1.17 -13.02 -3.49
N GLU A 588 -0.14 -12.85 -3.50
CA GLU A 588 -0.79 -11.60 -3.90
C GLU A 588 -0.98 -10.70 -2.68
N SER A 589 -1.46 -9.49 -2.94
CA SER A 589 -1.82 -8.54 -1.90
C SER A 589 -3.18 -7.93 -2.12
N VAL A 590 -3.74 -7.40 -1.05
CA VAL A 590 -4.84 -6.42 -1.06
C VAL A 590 -4.34 -5.00 -0.82
N SER A 591 -3.02 -4.83 -0.71
CA SER A 591 -2.34 -3.57 -0.38
C SER A 591 -1.74 -2.89 -1.63
N VAL A 592 -0.68 -2.10 -1.45
CA VAL A 592 0.14 -1.49 -2.49
C VAL A 592 1.36 -2.34 -2.83
N MET A 593 1.83 -2.24 -4.08
CA MET A 593 3.22 -2.52 -4.40
C MET A 593 4.05 -1.29 -4.09
N ALA A 594 4.86 -1.35 -3.04
CA ALA A 594 5.60 -0.20 -2.57
C ALA A 594 7.02 -0.20 -3.16
N THR A 595 7.46 0.94 -3.69
CA THR A 595 8.83 1.14 -4.19
C THR A 595 9.66 1.85 -3.13
N ALA A 596 10.81 1.28 -2.78
CA ALA A 596 11.74 1.89 -1.84
C ALA A 596 12.67 2.91 -2.53
N PRO A 597 13.31 3.82 -1.77
CA PRO A 597 14.24 4.81 -2.33
C PRO A 597 15.35 4.23 -3.21
N ASN A 598 15.82 3.03 -2.88
CA ASN A 598 16.86 2.33 -3.64
C ASN A 598 16.35 1.66 -4.94
N GLY A 599 15.04 1.71 -5.23
CA GLY A 599 14.42 1.11 -6.41
C GLY A 599 13.99 -0.35 -6.26
N ASP A 600 14.19 -0.95 -5.08
CA ASP A 600 13.64 -2.28 -4.76
C ASP A 600 12.12 -2.20 -4.58
N LEU A 601 11.44 -3.29 -4.92
CA LEU A 601 9.99 -3.40 -4.80
C LEU A 601 9.62 -4.28 -3.62
N TYR A 602 8.60 -3.89 -2.87
CA TYR A 602 8.10 -4.65 -1.74
C TYR A 602 6.61 -4.91 -1.89
N MET A 603 6.20 -6.04 -1.35
CA MET A 603 4.81 -6.48 -1.36
C MET A 603 4.45 -7.02 0.01
N SER A 604 3.44 -6.45 0.66
CA SER A 604 2.81 -7.11 1.80
C SER A 604 1.99 -8.29 1.29
N ASN A 605 2.25 -9.48 1.78
CA ASN A 605 1.56 -10.69 1.35
C ASN A 605 0.23 -10.82 2.10
N SER A 606 -0.88 -10.75 1.36
CA SER A 606 -2.23 -10.83 1.92
C SER A 606 -3.12 -11.66 0.98
N PRO A 607 -2.92 -12.98 0.92
CA PRO A 607 -3.32 -13.79 -0.24
C PRO A 607 -4.77 -14.26 -0.23
N LEU A 608 -5.73 -13.33 -0.27
CA LEU A 608 -7.16 -13.63 -0.14
C LEU A 608 -7.73 -14.45 -1.31
N ARG A 609 -7.48 -14.08 -2.57
CA ARG A 609 -8.02 -14.84 -3.72
C ARG A 609 -7.30 -16.17 -3.87
N ARG A 610 -5.99 -16.21 -3.65
CA ARG A 610 -5.22 -17.46 -3.74
C ARG A 610 -5.69 -18.48 -2.69
N ILE A 611 -5.87 -18.07 -1.44
CA ILE A 611 -6.34 -19.02 -0.40
C ILE A 611 -7.77 -19.49 -0.66
N LEU A 612 -8.64 -18.61 -1.15
CA LEU A 612 -9.99 -18.98 -1.56
C LEU A 612 -9.96 -20.01 -2.70
N ASN A 613 -9.09 -19.80 -3.69
CA ASN A 613 -8.89 -20.72 -4.82
C ASN A 613 -8.40 -22.11 -4.35
N VAL A 614 -7.40 -22.14 -3.46
CA VAL A 614 -6.90 -23.37 -2.84
C VAL A 614 -8.01 -24.07 -2.05
N ALA A 615 -8.78 -23.32 -1.25
CA ALA A 615 -9.90 -23.84 -0.46
C ALA A 615 -10.98 -24.51 -1.33
N MET A 616 -11.32 -23.91 -2.48
CA MET A 616 -12.27 -24.50 -3.43
C MET A 616 -11.81 -25.89 -3.91
N ILE A 617 -10.55 -26.01 -4.33
CA ILE A 617 -10.02 -27.28 -4.85
C ILE A 617 -9.91 -28.32 -3.73
N ARG A 618 -9.48 -27.92 -2.53
CA ARG A 618 -9.45 -28.80 -1.36
C ARG A 618 -10.85 -29.29 -1.00
N ALA A 619 -11.86 -28.42 -1.00
CA ALA A 619 -13.24 -28.79 -0.74
C ALA A 619 -13.76 -29.86 -1.72
N VAL A 620 -13.44 -29.73 -3.02
CA VAL A 620 -13.71 -30.77 -4.02
C VAL A 620 -12.99 -32.06 -3.65
N GLY A 621 -11.70 -32.01 -3.32
CA GLY A 621 -10.92 -33.16 -2.91
C GLY A 621 -11.50 -33.92 -1.71
N PHE A 622 -11.95 -33.22 -0.68
CA PHE A 622 -12.62 -33.83 0.48
C PHE A 622 -13.96 -34.44 0.08
N LYS A 623 -14.74 -33.76 -0.77
CA LYS A 623 -16.04 -34.25 -1.24
C LYS A 623 -15.91 -35.53 -2.08
N THR A 624 -14.88 -35.61 -2.93
CA THR A 624 -14.65 -36.74 -3.85
C THR A 624 -13.71 -37.80 -3.28
N ASN A 625 -13.17 -37.59 -2.07
CA ASN A 625 -12.12 -38.41 -1.48
C ASN A 625 -10.87 -38.57 -2.39
N ASN A 626 -10.49 -37.48 -3.07
CA ASN A 626 -9.29 -37.43 -3.91
C ASN A 626 -8.14 -36.81 -3.10
N THR A 627 -7.17 -37.63 -2.71
CA THR A 627 -6.04 -37.22 -1.87
C THR A 627 -5.14 -36.19 -2.53
N SER A 628 -4.99 -36.19 -3.86
CA SER A 628 -4.21 -35.16 -4.55
C SER A 628 -4.87 -33.78 -4.43
N LEU A 629 -6.20 -33.70 -4.50
CA LEU A 629 -6.91 -32.42 -4.38
C LEU A 629 -7.09 -31.96 -2.92
N GLN A 630 -7.21 -32.88 -1.97
CA GLN A 630 -7.30 -32.56 -0.52
C GLN A 630 -6.10 -31.77 -0.01
N TYR A 631 -4.95 -31.97 -0.61
CA TYR A 631 -3.68 -31.31 -0.28
C TYR A 631 -3.17 -30.45 -1.43
N PHE A 632 -4.06 -29.98 -2.30
CA PHE A 632 -3.68 -29.08 -3.40
C PHE A 632 -3.19 -27.75 -2.84
N GLY A 633 -2.08 -27.26 -3.40
CA GLY A 633 -1.50 -25.94 -3.12
C GLY A 633 -0.83 -25.84 -1.74
N ASN A 634 0.02 -24.82 -1.61
CA ASN A 634 0.68 -24.48 -0.36
C ASN A 634 -0.20 -23.64 0.58
N GLU A 635 0.16 -23.64 1.86
CA GLU A 635 -0.44 -22.78 2.89
C GLU A 635 -0.14 -21.29 2.64
N ALA A 636 -1.00 -20.41 3.15
CA ALA A 636 -0.82 -18.96 3.03
C ALA A 636 0.43 -18.47 3.78
N LEU A 637 1.21 -17.64 3.10
CA LEU A 637 2.20 -16.77 3.73
C LEU A 637 1.64 -15.36 3.86
N GLY A 638 1.87 -14.79 5.03
CA GLY A 638 1.76 -13.38 5.27
C GLY A 638 3.12 -12.68 5.09
N GLY A 639 3.28 -11.55 5.77
CA GLY A 639 4.53 -10.82 5.87
C GLY A 639 4.81 -9.92 4.68
N ILE A 640 6.09 -9.66 4.43
CA ILE A 640 6.55 -8.77 3.36
C ILE A 640 7.56 -9.49 2.49
N SER A 641 7.36 -9.41 1.17
CA SER A 641 8.26 -9.91 0.14
C SER A 641 9.09 -8.77 -0.44
N GLN A 642 10.40 -8.96 -0.58
CA GLN A 642 11.26 -8.04 -1.34
C GLN A 642 11.61 -8.61 -2.71
N PHE A 643 11.47 -7.78 -3.73
CA PHE A 643 12.00 -8.01 -5.07
C PHE A 643 13.16 -7.03 -5.31
N THR A 644 14.37 -7.56 -5.37
CA THR A 644 15.58 -6.78 -5.61
C THR A 644 16.24 -7.18 -6.92
N GLN A 645 17.16 -6.35 -7.39
CA GLN A 645 18.01 -6.63 -8.55
C GLN A 645 18.72 -7.99 -8.43
N LYS A 646 18.83 -8.70 -9.55
CA LYS A 646 19.63 -9.92 -9.63
C LYS A 646 21.11 -9.65 -9.29
N PRO A 647 21.82 -10.63 -8.70
CA PRO A 647 23.28 -10.55 -8.58
C PRO A 647 23.93 -10.30 -9.94
N GLY A 648 24.92 -9.40 -9.99
CA GLY A 648 25.60 -8.97 -11.22
C GLY A 648 24.85 -7.90 -12.01
N SER A 649 23.78 -7.32 -11.47
CA SER A 649 22.96 -6.31 -12.17
C SER A 649 22.75 -5.02 -11.38
N LYS A 650 23.43 -4.81 -10.23
CA LYS A 650 23.22 -3.64 -9.38
C LYS A 650 23.41 -2.33 -10.12
N ILE A 651 24.36 -2.27 -11.06
CA ILE A 651 24.61 -1.09 -11.90
C ILE A 651 23.44 -0.69 -12.82
N ARG A 652 22.48 -1.60 -13.08
CA ARG A 652 21.36 -1.34 -13.99
C ARG A 652 20.39 -0.26 -13.48
N VAL A 653 20.19 -0.16 -12.17
CA VAL A 653 19.40 0.95 -11.58
C VAL A 653 20.07 2.29 -11.85
N ALA A 654 21.40 2.41 -11.66
CA ALA A 654 22.12 3.62 -12.00
C ALA A 654 21.99 3.98 -13.49
N GLN A 655 21.96 2.98 -14.39
CA GLN A 655 21.78 3.21 -15.83
C GLN A 655 20.40 3.79 -16.16
N GLU A 656 19.33 3.21 -15.62
CA GLU A 656 17.95 3.69 -15.82
C GLU A 656 17.76 5.09 -15.21
N ALA A 657 18.25 5.31 -13.98
CA ALA A 657 18.20 6.60 -13.30
C ALA A 657 19.01 7.68 -14.05
N GLY A 658 20.21 7.33 -14.53
CA GLY A 658 21.05 8.22 -15.32
C GLY A 658 20.41 8.62 -16.65
N GLN A 659 19.79 7.67 -17.35
CA GLN A 659 19.06 7.96 -18.58
C GLN A 659 17.85 8.87 -18.32
N ALA A 660 17.09 8.61 -17.26
CA ALA A 660 15.99 9.47 -16.83
C ALA A 660 16.49 10.90 -16.51
N ALA A 661 17.59 11.03 -15.77
CA ALA A 661 18.20 12.31 -15.44
C ALA A 661 18.67 13.08 -16.69
N ILE A 662 19.31 12.41 -17.66
CA ILE A 662 19.74 13.03 -18.91
C ILE A 662 18.53 13.56 -19.70
N HIS A 663 17.45 12.78 -19.82
CA HIS A 663 16.23 13.23 -20.51
C HIS A 663 15.60 14.46 -19.82
N ARG A 664 15.57 14.47 -18.49
CA ARG A 664 15.07 15.61 -17.71
C ARG A 664 15.92 16.86 -17.93
N ILE A 665 17.26 16.73 -17.97
CA ILE A 665 18.14 17.86 -18.29
C ILE A 665 17.90 18.37 -19.71
N ASP A 666 17.71 17.47 -20.68
CA ASP A 666 17.39 17.85 -22.06
C ASP A 666 16.07 18.63 -22.15
N ASN A 667 15.05 18.18 -21.43
CA ASN A 667 13.77 18.88 -21.34
C ASN A 667 13.93 20.27 -20.69
N LEU A 668 14.70 20.38 -19.60
CA LEU A 668 15.01 21.65 -18.95
C LEU A 668 15.71 22.65 -19.87
N ILE A 669 16.73 22.18 -20.60
CA ILE A 669 17.47 23.02 -21.55
C ILE A 669 16.53 23.49 -22.67
N ALA A 670 15.71 22.58 -23.22
CA ALA A 670 14.75 22.90 -24.28
C ALA A 670 13.70 23.93 -23.84
N LYS A 671 13.27 23.88 -22.57
CA LYS A 671 12.20 24.74 -22.01
C LYS A 671 12.71 25.93 -21.19
N ALA A 672 14.01 26.20 -21.18
CA ALA A 672 14.61 27.28 -20.37
C ALA A 672 13.99 28.67 -20.63
N GLY A 673 13.47 28.92 -21.84
CA GLY A 673 12.84 30.19 -22.23
C GLY A 673 11.35 30.31 -21.91
N THR A 674 10.68 29.23 -21.51
CA THR A 674 9.22 29.20 -21.29
C THR A 674 8.81 28.79 -19.88
N ALA A 675 9.65 28.02 -19.16
CA ALA A 675 9.37 27.58 -17.80
C ALA A 675 9.77 28.63 -16.75
N SER A 676 9.02 28.69 -15.63
CA SER A 676 9.35 29.56 -14.51
C SER A 676 10.68 29.15 -13.86
N GLU A 677 11.35 30.08 -13.16
CA GLU A 677 12.55 29.74 -12.40
C GLU A 677 12.27 28.75 -11.27
N ALA A 678 11.12 28.86 -10.61
CA ALA A 678 10.69 27.92 -9.58
C ALA A 678 10.51 26.49 -10.13
N ALA A 679 9.82 26.33 -11.26
CA ALA A 679 9.64 25.02 -11.90
C ALA A 679 10.98 24.40 -12.33
N ARG A 680 11.90 25.22 -12.85
CA ARG A 680 13.24 24.75 -13.23
C ARG A 680 14.09 24.36 -12.02
N SER A 681 14.03 25.12 -10.93
CA SER A 681 14.74 24.79 -9.69
C SER A 681 14.20 23.50 -9.06
N ALA A 682 12.88 23.32 -9.00
CA ALA A 682 12.29 22.08 -8.51
C ALA A 682 12.69 20.87 -9.36
N GLU A 683 12.79 21.03 -10.68
CA GLU A 683 13.28 19.94 -11.54
C GLU A 683 14.76 19.64 -11.32
N VAL A 684 15.58 20.62 -10.96
CA VAL A 684 16.97 20.37 -10.54
C VAL A 684 17.01 19.58 -9.23
N ASP A 685 16.12 19.87 -8.28
CA ASP A 685 16.03 19.10 -7.03
C ASP A 685 15.64 17.63 -7.31
N ARG A 686 14.77 17.37 -8.29
CA ARG A 686 14.47 16.01 -8.77
C ARG A 686 15.68 15.29 -9.34
N LEU A 687 16.52 15.99 -10.09
CA LEU A 687 17.75 15.40 -10.62
C LEU A 687 18.66 14.89 -9.51
N TYR A 688 18.74 15.59 -8.37
CA TYR A 688 19.57 15.15 -7.24
C TYR A 688 19.07 13.85 -6.61
N GLY A 689 17.75 13.59 -6.61
CA GLY A 689 17.20 12.31 -6.17
C GLY A 689 17.68 11.15 -7.04
N LEU A 690 17.58 11.30 -8.37
CA LEU A 690 18.07 10.30 -9.33
C LEU A 690 19.59 10.10 -9.23
N ILE A 691 20.37 11.18 -9.15
CA ILE A 691 21.83 11.09 -8.99
C ILE A 691 22.20 10.42 -7.66
N GLY A 692 21.45 10.69 -6.59
CA GLY A 692 21.59 10.00 -5.31
C GLY A 692 21.40 8.49 -5.45
N GLN A 693 20.33 8.07 -6.13
CA GLN A 693 20.07 6.66 -6.41
C GLN A 693 21.18 6.01 -7.26
N MET A 694 21.74 6.74 -8.23
CA MET A 694 22.90 6.27 -9.01
C MET A 694 24.12 6.01 -8.12
N ILE A 695 24.42 6.92 -7.18
CA ILE A 695 25.54 6.79 -6.24
C ILE A 695 25.34 5.55 -5.35
N GLU A 696 24.15 5.34 -4.81
CA GLU A 696 23.82 4.15 -4.02
C GLU A 696 24.02 2.86 -4.81
N SER A 697 23.50 2.81 -6.04
CA SER A 697 23.62 1.67 -6.95
C SER A 697 25.08 1.34 -7.31
N VAL A 698 25.93 2.36 -7.57
CA VAL A 698 27.37 2.17 -7.83
C VAL A 698 28.08 1.63 -6.59
N ASN A 699 27.77 2.15 -5.40
CA ASN A 699 28.34 1.65 -4.14
C ASN A 699 27.94 0.19 -3.88
N ALA A 700 26.68 -0.18 -4.12
CA ALA A 700 26.20 -1.55 -3.99
C ALA A 700 26.87 -2.50 -5.00
N ALA A 701 27.05 -2.06 -6.25
CA ALA A 701 27.77 -2.84 -7.25
C ALA A 701 29.24 -3.07 -6.85
N ALA A 702 29.89 -2.06 -6.28
CA ALA A 702 31.27 -2.16 -5.80
C ALA A 702 31.41 -3.10 -4.59
N SER A 703 30.50 -3.00 -3.60
CA SER A 703 30.53 -3.84 -2.40
C SER A 703 30.34 -5.32 -2.72
N LEU A 704 29.57 -5.63 -3.77
CA LEU A 704 29.34 -6.98 -4.30
C LEU A 704 30.39 -7.42 -5.32
N SER A 705 31.41 -6.59 -5.60
CA SER A 705 32.45 -6.87 -6.59
C SER A 705 31.92 -7.10 -8.02
N GLU A 706 30.78 -6.49 -8.37
CA GLU A 706 30.22 -6.51 -9.72
C GLU A 706 30.97 -5.57 -10.67
N ILE A 707 31.56 -4.52 -10.10
CA ILE A 707 32.47 -3.58 -10.76
C ILE A 707 33.78 -3.47 -9.96
N THR A 708 34.87 -3.01 -10.59
CA THR A 708 36.13 -2.85 -9.86
C THR A 708 36.11 -1.61 -8.96
N GLU A 709 36.86 -1.63 -7.85
CA GLU A 709 36.99 -0.46 -6.96
C GLU A 709 37.49 0.80 -7.71
N SER A 710 38.34 0.62 -8.72
CA SER A 710 38.86 1.72 -9.55
C SER A 710 37.78 2.32 -10.45
N ASP A 711 36.95 1.47 -11.06
CA ASP A 711 35.84 1.93 -11.92
C ASP A 711 34.79 2.62 -11.06
N ALA A 712 34.44 2.02 -9.91
CA ALA A 712 33.53 2.61 -8.94
C ALA A 712 33.99 4.00 -8.48
N ALA A 713 35.27 4.15 -8.10
CA ALA A 713 35.81 5.44 -7.69
C ALA A 713 35.73 6.52 -8.80
N THR A 714 35.97 6.11 -10.06
CA THR A 714 35.87 7.00 -11.22
C THR A 714 34.41 7.42 -11.46
N MET A 715 33.50 6.45 -11.45
CA MET A 715 32.05 6.69 -11.60
C MET A 715 31.52 7.60 -10.49
N LEU A 716 31.83 7.31 -9.23
CA LEU A 716 31.39 8.11 -8.08
C LEU A 716 31.90 9.55 -8.16
N THR A 717 33.14 9.76 -8.61
CA THR A 717 33.69 11.11 -8.79
C THR A 717 32.86 11.90 -9.82
N ALA A 718 32.50 11.29 -10.95
CA ALA A 718 31.68 11.95 -11.97
C ALA A 718 30.27 12.29 -11.47
N LEU A 719 29.67 11.42 -10.65
CA LEU A 719 28.34 11.65 -10.07
C LEU A 719 28.34 12.73 -8.99
N GLU A 720 29.35 12.76 -8.12
CA GLU A 720 29.51 13.83 -7.12
C GLU A 720 29.79 15.19 -7.78
N ASP A 721 30.62 15.21 -8.84
CA ASP A 721 30.81 16.40 -9.67
C ASP A 721 29.48 16.88 -10.26
N ALA A 722 28.64 15.98 -10.78
CA ALA A 722 27.33 16.33 -11.33
C ALA A 722 26.37 16.88 -10.25
N LYS A 723 26.34 16.24 -9.07
CA LYS A 723 25.49 16.63 -7.93
C LYS A 723 25.87 18.00 -7.35
N ALA A 724 27.11 18.44 -7.51
CA ALA A 724 27.58 19.75 -7.07
C ALA A 724 27.15 20.90 -8.01
N LEU A 725 26.63 20.60 -9.20
CA LEU A 725 26.22 21.58 -10.20
C LEU A 725 24.75 21.96 -10.00
N GLY A 726 24.43 23.24 -10.21
CA GLY A 726 23.06 23.74 -10.10
C GLY A 726 22.45 24.13 -11.44
N LEU A 727 21.32 24.83 -11.37
CA LEU A 727 20.54 25.29 -12.53
C LEU A 727 21.36 26.09 -13.57
N ALA A 728 22.41 26.80 -13.15
CA ALA A 728 23.26 27.60 -14.05
C ALA A 728 24.16 26.74 -14.96
N ASP A 729 24.41 25.48 -14.60
CA ASP A 729 25.44 24.62 -15.17
C ASP A 729 24.87 23.35 -15.82
N LEU A 730 23.59 23.36 -16.22
CA LEU A 730 22.90 22.20 -16.81
C LEU A 730 23.66 21.51 -17.95
N PRO A 731 24.28 22.23 -18.93
CA PRO A 731 25.06 21.56 -19.97
C PRO A 731 26.29 20.81 -19.43
N THR A 732 26.91 21.35 -18.38
CA THR A 732 28.05 20.71 -17.70
C THR A 732 27.60 19.49 -16.91
N MET A 733 26.46 19.59 -16.22
CA MET A 733 25.84 18.48 -15.49
C MET A 733 25.52 17.33 -16.44
N LYS A 734 24.88 17.62 -17.59
CA LYS A 734 24.62 16.62 -18.63
C LYS A 734 25.90 15.96 -19.12
N ALA A 735 26.93 16.74 -19.45
CA ALA A 735 28.20 16.20 -19.92
C ALA A 735 28.87 15.25 -18.90
N LYS A 736 28.71 15.52 -17.59
CA LYS A 736 29.18 14.65 -16.52
C LYS A 736 28.42 13.33 -16.43
N LEU A 737 27.09 13.37 -16.61
CA LEU A 737 26.28 12.15 -16.67
C LEU A 737 26.56 11.33 -17.94
N GLU A 738 26.81 11.98 -19.08
CA GLU A 738 27.24 11.31 -20.32
C GLU A 738 28.66 10.70 -20.19
N GLU A 739 29.58 11.40 -19.53
CA GLU A 739 30.91 10.88 -19.18
C GLU A 739 30.79 9.64 -18.31
N TRP A 740 29.94 9.69 -17.27
CA TRP A 740 29.64 8.53 -16.43
C TRP A 740 29.07 7.37 -17.25
N GLN A 741 28.11 7.64 -18.16
CA GLN A 741 27.46 6.60 -18.95
C GLN A 741 28.44 5.91 -19.92
N ALA A 742 29.48 6.62 -20.39
CA ALA A 742 30.53 6.07 -21.23
C ALA A 742 31.52 5.14 -20.50
N LEU A 743 31.46 5.08 -19.17
CA LEU A 743 32.29 4.17 -18.35
C LEU A 743 31.69 2.76 -18.21
N LEU A 744 30.44 2.57 -18.64
CA LEU A 744 29.69 1.31 -18.64
C LEU A 744 29.97 0.52 -19.92
#